data_AF-A0A3C1RJR3-F1
#
_entry.id   AF-A0A3C1RJR3-F1
#
_cell.length_a   1.000
_cell.length_b   1.000
_cell.length_c   1.000
_cell.angle_alpha   90.00
_cell.angle_beta   90.00
_cell.angle_gamma   90.00
#
_symmetry.space_group_name_H-M   'P 1'
#
loop_
_entity.id
_entity.type
_entity.pdbx_description
1 polymer ?
#
loop_
_entity_poly.entity_id
_entity_poly.type
_entity_poly.pdbx_seq_one_letter_code
_entity_poly.pdbx_strand_id
1 'polypeptide(L)'
;MADIEKYIGLVKWFHDQARDANYGFIQHAKLGDLFFHERSIEQGQDIKSFRENAIVVFVSQESKKHKGKLEAVGVKYLDNETDLNFLFSHFLSILTEKGKYSDYNTIQKGVHSKITSLLEKSTNTKITEQLFERFQNYVTEQIQSKSITDEEYLKGLLKVAKGFFPNNYSQIADTVEKNISVELAHKLWLDSFIETCQIDYIASTILSATEQTQRKIFNRSSEDDKTNIFFKVLYTIDKIDTEAKLKSVKQFLSLSKAFASEQHEKILAETIKNCPDYFKLSLWLEDYHETLDFQTYKLYTVTLSPKDQKRFVKKVLKYIHEEKTTISLEDLTSLNVMDFETSKLAEQIDSSKLDYSTSIILNVISELKTQTNLETRKEVTSAQHRIYDLIIKQIKQPKDILQISGFFDECEGRCSVSVHEVKNEEGEITDRNVTYNRNEHNKAKNHPICDGRKAVSKITKDPVLSDEKVEFWWCANQKCYKPSRQLHSSTDWEKYSLLDFLTILKVDFKESDLEVYLNIINKANRFLKHLNCRKCNHILYPKGKTQYAFYGISHFACKTEDCSEKGKEIYLSHCLNGYCEMEIDSRDSVRCKPNGFEAESCGWYVCNHCHSCCSSEQLQRRKWVYDNIMHSEYKCHLEGHRNLGVISCNKCGDPMEANETNIDEYNRILNWFVTNKDKSDRIHKSGKNKRDKWWFTIRRGNDTMEEFRKKLTKYHQVGFQIPDFENDKDLQLISEPIDFKKHSKDILTCKTCGNILDLSNDLEKARAVKKFHNVRFVAETVE
;
A
#
# COMPACT_ATOMS: atom_id res chain seq x y z
N MET A 1 -29.22 53.89 60.52
CA MET A 1 -29.01 52.56 61.14
C MET A 1 -27.84 51.96 60.39
N ALA A 2 -26.81 51.47 61.08
CA ALA A 2 -25.70 50.80 60.39
C ALA A 2 -26.27 49.60 59.63
N ASP A 3 -25.97 49.49 58.33
CA ASP A 3 -26.37 48.32 57.54
C ASP A 3 -25.79 47.07 58.20
N ILE A 4 -26.68 46.22 58.68
CA ILE A 4 -26.29 44.99 59.34
C ILE A 4 -25.82 44.02 58.25
N GLU A 5 -24.51 43.80 58.15
CA GLU A 5 -23.92 42.95 57.12
C GLU A 5 -24.35 41.47 57.31
N LYS A 6 -24.97 40.92 56.26
CA LYS A 6 -25.39 39.52 56.20
C LYS A 6 -24.28 38.66 55.58
N TYR A 7 -24.24 37.39 55.98
CA TYR A 7 -23.29 36.38 55.50
C TYR A 7 -24.01 35.07 55.20
N ILE A 8 -23.39 34.22 54.36
CA ILE A 8 -23.90 32.88 54.01
C ILE A 8 -22.84 31.84 54.37
N GLY A 9 -23.20 30.84 55.17
CA GLY A 9 -22.28 29.80 55.63
C GLY A 9 -22.94 28.42 55.66
N LEU A 10 -22.14 27.41 56.03
CA LEU A 10 -22.63 26.05 56.25
C LEU A 10 -22.74 25.75 57.73
N VAL A 11 -23.82 25.11 58.16
CA VAL A 11 -23.89 24.52 59.50
C VAL A 11 -22.86 23.39 59.58
N LYS A 12 -21.89 23.51 60.48
CA LYS A 12 -20.87 22.49 60.73
C LYS A 12 -21.45 21.35 61.56
N TRP A 13 -22.21 21.70 62.58
CA TRP A 13 -23.06 20.79 63.36
C TRP A 13 -24.02 21.63 64.21
N PHE A 14 -25.10 21.01 64.65
CA PHE A 14 -26.09 21.62 65.53
C PHE A 14 -26.74 20.52 66.38
N HIS A 15 -27.09 20.86 67.63
CA HIS A 15 -27.54 19.96 68.70
C HIS A 15 -26.42 19.11 69.32
N ASP A 16 -25.98 19.52 70.51
CA ASP A 16 -25.01 18.78 71.32
C ASP A 16 -25.70 17.65 72.08
N GLN A 17 -25.62 16.44 71.54
CA GLN A 17 -26.22 15.24 72.12
C GLN A 17 -25.73 14.92 73.53
N ALA A 18 -24.48 15.26 73.86
CA ALA A 18 -23.91 14.96 75.17
C ALA A 18 -24.47 15.87 76.28
N ARG A 19 -24.93 17.06 75.91
CA ARG A 19 -25.47 18.08 76.84
C ARG A 19 -26.96 18.35 76.67
N ASP A 20 -27.61 17.66 75.73
CA ASP A 20 -28.99 17.91 75.30
C ASP A 20 -29.26 19.41 75.09
N ALA A 21 -28.35 20.07 74.37
CA ALA A 21 -28.35 21.53 74.22
C ALA A 21 -28.37 21.95 72.76
N ASN A 22 -29.31 22.84 72.42
CA ASN A 22 -29.53 23.32 71.06
C ASN A 22 -28.61 24.51 70.73
N TYR A 23 -27.35 24.18 70.45
CA TYR A 23 -26.37 25.10 69.89
C TYR A 23 -25.53 24.40 68.81
N GLY A 24 -24.76 25.18 68.06
CA GLY A 24 -23.92 24.66 66.99
C GLY A 24 -22.90 25.69 66.50
N PHE A 25 -22.24 25.34 65.39
CA PHE A 25 -21.29 26.21 64.70
C PHE A 25 -21.62 26.34 63.22
N ILE A 26 -21.46 27.54 62.68
CA ILE A 26 -21.53 27.84 61.24
C ILE A 26 -20.12 28.08 60.74
N GLN A 27 -19.73 27.35 59.71
CA GLN A 27 -18.47 27.55 58.99
C GLN A 27 -18.64 28.65 57.94
N HIS A 28 -17.79 29.68 58.01
CA HIS A 28 -17.75 30.77 57.04
C HIS A 28 -16.32 31.06 56.57
N ALA A 29 -16.17 31.21 55.26
CA ALA A 29 -14.90 31.44 54.57
C ALA A 29 -14.01 32.55 55.20
N LYS A 30 -14.59 33.73 55.44
CA LYS A 30 -13.84 34.91 55.94
C LYS A 30 -13.84 35.05 57.45
N LEU A 31 -14.85 34.49 58.11
CA LEU A 31 -15.12 34.77 59.52
C LEU A 31 -14.75 33.58 60.43
N GLY A 32 -14.38 32.43 59.86
CA GLY A 32 -14.11 31.20 60.60
C GLY A 32 -15.39 30.53 61.09
N ASP A 33 -15.27 29.73 62.15
CA ASP A 33 -16.39 29.05 62.78
C ASP A 33 -17.10 30.02 63.75
N LEU A 34 -18.39 30.27 63.53
CA LEU A 34 -19.23 31.12 64.38
C LEU A 34 -20.18 30.27 65.21
N PHE A 35 -20.20 30.51 66.52
CA PHE A 35 -21.15 29.89 67.43
C PHE A 35 -22.57 30.43 67.18
N PHE A 36 -23.59 29.58 67.26
CA PHE A 36 -24.99 30.00 67.30
C PHE A 36 -25.82 29.13 68.24
N HIS A 37 -26.84 29.72 68.86
CA HIS A 37 -27.78 29.05 69.77
C HIS A 37 -29.17 28.99 69.14
N GLU A 38 -30.08 28.14 69.63
CA GLU A 38 -31.48 28.08 69.14
C GLU A 38 -32.18 29.46 69.18
N ARG A 39 -31.78 30.33 70.12
CA ARG A 39 -32.33 31.69 70.29
C ARG A 39 -31.84 32.66 69.22
N SER A 40 -30.78 32.29 68.51
CA SER A 40 -30.25 33.01 67.36
C SER A 40 -30.97 32.65 66.07
N ILE A 41 -31.79 31.59 66.05
CA ILE A 41 -32.54 31.14 64.87
C ILE A 41 -33.79 32.02 64.73
N GLU A 42 -34.05 32.51 63.52
CA GLU A 42 -35.22 33.33 63.22
C GLU A 42 -36.52 32.52 63.47
N GLN A 43 -37.52 33.15 64.09
CA GLN A 43 -38.76 32.50 64.52
C GLN A 43 -39.53 31.88 63.35
N GLY A 44 -40.16 30.72 63.59
CA GLY A 44 -40.98 30.00 62.59
C GLY A 44 -40.23 28.93 61.79
N GLN A 45 -38.95 28.68 62.10
CA GLN A 45 -38.15 27.63 61.46
C GLN A 45 -38.09 26.36 62.31
N ASP A 46 -38.07 25.19 61.65
CA ASP A 46 -37.90 23.90 62.33
C ASP A 46 -36.45 23.72 62.81
N ILE A 47 -36.24 23.85 64.11
CA ILE A 47 -34.93 23.70 64.77
C ILE A 47 -34.31 22.33 64.47
N LYS A 48 -35.11 21.27 64.28
CA LYS A 48 -34.61 19.90 64.01
C LYS A 48 -34.08 19.69 62.60
N SER A 49 -34.35 20.64 61.71
CA SER A 49 -33.86 20.58 60.34
C SER A 49 -32.41 21.09 60.22
N PHE A 50 -31.87 21.77 61.25
CA PHE A 50 -30.51 22.36 61.19
C PHE A 50 -29.50 21.23 61.37
N ARG A 51 -28.94 20.79 60.24
CA ARG A 51 -28.02 19.65 60.15
C ARG A 51 -26.73 20.06 59.49
N GLU A 52 -25.70 19.24 59.65
CA GLU A 52 -24.42 19.41 58.97
C GLU A 52 -24.61 19.66 57.46
N ASN A 53 -23.87 20.61 56.92
CA ASN A 53 -23.93 21.11 55.53
C ASN A 53 -25.20 21.87 55.13
N ALA A 54 -26.11 22.19 56.05
CA ALA A 54 -27.21 23.10 55.76
C ALA A 54 -26.69 24.51 55.44
N ILE A 55 -27.19 25.12 54.35
CA ILE A 55 -26.80 26.48 53.95
C ILE A 55 -27.69 27.48 54.69
N VAL A 56 -27.06 28.38 55.43
CA VAL A 56 -27.74 29.37 56.27
C VAL A 56 -27.27 30.79 55.99
N VAL A 57 -28.19 31.73 56.13
CA VAL A 57 -27.93 33.17 56.15
C VAL A 57 -27.93 33.64 57.59
N PHE A 58 -26.98 34.48 57.95
CA PHE A 58 -26.85 35.01 59.31
C PHE A 58 -26.20 36.39 59.32
N VAL A 59 -26.25 37.03 60.48
CA VAL A 59 -25.52 38.25 60.78
C VAL A 59 -24.44 37.91 61.81
N SER A 60 -23.24 38.45 61.63
CA SER A 60 -22.17 38.31 62.63
C SER A 60 -22.29 39.42 63.69
N GLN A 61 -22.08 39.06 64.95
CA GLN A 61 -21.97 40.03 66.04
C GLN A 61 -20.89 39.58 67.04
N GLU A 62 -20.36 40.51 67.84
CA GLU A 62 -19.45 40.14 68.93
C GLU A 62 -20.19 39.38 70.03
N SER A 63 -19.59 38.29 70.52
CA SER A 63 -20.23 37.44 71.51
C SER A 63 -20.32 38.14 72.86
N LYS A 64 -21.54 38.18 73.40
CA LYS A 64 -21.81 38.73 74.73
C LYS A 64 -21.16 37.90 75.86
N LYS A 65 -20.84 36.63 75.59
CA LYS A 65 -20.24 35.71 76.57
C LYS A 65 -18.73 35.58 76.43
N HIS A 66 -18.19 35.75 75.23
CA HIS A 66 -16.77 35.55 74.94
C HIS A 66 -16.19 36.74 74.16
N LYS A 67 -15.58 37.68 74.91
CA LYS A 67 -14.95 38.88 74.34
C LYS A 67 -13.94 38.51 73.25
N GLY A 68 -14.01 39.20 72.10
CA GLY A 68 -13.15 38.93 70.95
C GLY A 68 -13.54 37.71 70.09
N LYS A 69 -14.66 37.03 70.36
CA LYS A 69 -15.22 35.99 69.49
C LYS A 69 -16.49 36.49 68.80
N LEU A 70 -16.73 36.01 67.57
CA LEU A 70 -17.97 36.27 66.83
C LEU A 70 -19.00 35.16 67.06
N GLU A 71 -20.26 35.54 67.11
CA GLU A 71 -21.41 34.64 67.10
C GLU A 71 -22.37 35.02 65.98
N ALA A 72 -23.11 34.03 65.47
CA ALA A 72 -24.10 34.22 64.44
C ALA A 72 -25.49 34.43 65.06
N VAL A 73 -26.19 35.46 64.57
CA VAL A 73 -27.57 35.81 64.96
C VAL A 73 -28.46 35.99 63.74
N GLY A 74 -29.78 35.90 63.94
CA GLY A 74 -30.74 35.94 62.83
C GLY A 74 -30.51 34.80 61.85
N VAL A 75 -30.12 33.63 62.35
CA VAL A 75 -29.78 32.45 61.55
C VAL A 75 -31.05 31.92 60.89
N LYS A 76 -31.03 31.80 59.57
CA LYS A 76 -32.13 31.23 58.80
C LYS A 76 -31.62 30.39 57.64
N TYR A 77 -32.45 29.49 57.14
CA TYR A 77 -32.14 28.77 55.91
C TYR A 77 -32.00 29.72 54.73
N LEU A 78 -31.10 29.38 53.82
CA LEU A 78 -31.02 30.07 52.53
C LEU A 78 -32.38 30.09 51.81
N ASP A 79 -33.17 29.03 51.93
CA ASP A 79 -34.51 28.93 51.34
C ASP A 79 -35.49 29.98 51.88
N ASN A 80 -35.22 30.56 53.05
CA ASN A 80 -36.04 31.60 53.67
C ASN A 80 -35.48 33.02 53.41
N GLU A 81 -34.36 33.17 52.70
CA GLU A 81 -33.87 34.47 52.26
C GLU A 81 -34.56 34.91 50.96
N THR A 82 -35.05 36.15 50.94
CA THR A 82 -35.77 36.73 49.78
C THR A 82 -35.08 37.97 49.22
N ASP A 83 -34.05 38.47 49.89
CA ASP A 83 -33.27 39.62 49.47
C ASP A 83 -32.37 39.27 48.27
N LEU A 84 -32.91 39.45 47.06
CA LEU A 84 -32.22 39.22 45.80
C LEU A 84 -30.93 40.03 45.67
N ASN A 85 -30.92 41.28 46.13
CA ASN A 85 -29.74 42.14 46.04
C ASN A 85 -28.60 41.62 46.89
N PHE A 86 -28.88 41.20 48.13
CA PHE A 86 -27.91 40.55 48.99
C PHE A 86 -27.38 39.25 48.36
N LEU A 87 -28.29 38.35 47.96
CA LEU A 87 -27.94 37.05 47.40
C LEU A 87 -27.06 37.20 46.15
N PHE A 88 -27.42 38.12 45.26
CA PHE A 88 -26.66 38.38 44.03
C PHE A 88 -25.31 39.03 44.30
N SER A 89 -25.23 40.00 45.22
CA SER A 89 -23.95 40.60 45.66
C SER A 89 -22.99 39.52 46.18
N HIS A 90 -23.53 38.64 47.04
CA HIS A 90 -22.76 37.57 47.63
C HIS A 90 -22.30 36.58 46.55
N PHE A 91 -23.18 36.21 45.62
CA PHE A 91 -22.86 35.37 44.47
C PHE A 91 -21.71 35.94 43.62
N LEU A 92 -21.74 37.23 43.28
CA LEU A 92 -20.66 37.88 42.53
C LEU A 92 -19.34 37.87 43.31
N SER A 93 -19.38 38.14 44.62
CA SER A 93 -18.17 38.10 45.46
C SER A 93 -17.52 36.70 45.45
N ILE A 94 -18.35 35.66 45.53
CA ILE A 94 -17.93 34.25 45.49
C ILE A 94 -17.27 33.93 44.14
N LEU A 95 -17.71 34.47 43.00
CA LEU A 95 -17.09 34.17 41.69
C LEU A 95 -15.57 34.40 41.64
N THR A 96 -15.04 35.31 42.48
CA THR A 96 -13.59 35.59 42.58
C THR A 96 -12.83 34.74 43.61
N GLU A 97 -13.53 33.92 44.39
CA GLU A 97 -12.99 33.15 45.53
C GLU A 97 -12.90 31.64 45.25
N LYS A 98 -13.09 31.23 43.99
CA LYS A 98 -13.05 29.82 43.54
C LYS A 98 -11.77 29.12 44.01
N GLY A 99 -11.94 27.99 44.71
CA GLY A 99 -10.85 27.14 45.18
C GLY A 99 -10.21 27.54 46.51
N LYS A 100 -10.65 28.62 47.17
CA LYS A 100 -10.09 29.05 48.46
C LYS A 100 -10.61 28.25 49.67
N TYR A 101 -11.78 27.62 49.58
CA TYR A 101 -12.44 26.91 50.68
C TYR A 101 -13.13 25.64 50.19
N SER A 102 -13.17 24.58 51.01
CA SER A 102 -13.80 23.28 50.70
C SER A 102 -15.28 23.38 50.34
N ASP A 103 -15.96 24.33 50.96
CA ASP A 103 -17.43 24.43 50.97
C ASP A 103 -17.97 25.35 49.87
N TYR A 104 -17.06 25.97 49.13
CA TYR A 104 -17.30 26.95 48.07
C TYR A 104 -18.37 26.48 47.08
N ASN A 105 -18.21 25.27 46.54
CA ASN A 105 -19.10 24.75 45.49
C ASN A 105 -20.52 24.53 46.00
N THR A 106 -20.67 24.16 47.28
CA THR A 106 -21.97 23.90 47.91
C THR A 106 -22.73 25.21 48.11
N ILE A 107 -22.07 26.23 48.65
CA ILE A 107 -22.66 27.56 48.86
C ILE A 107 -23.00 28.20 47.51
N GLN A 108 -22.08 28.19 46.54
CA GLN A 108 -22.31 28.79 45.22
C GLN A 108 -23.53 28.18 44.52
N LYS A 109 -23.66 26.85 44.53
CA LYS A 109 -24.81 26.15 43.93
C LYS A 109 -26.12 26.49 44.65
N GLY A 110 -26.12 26.46 45.98
CA GLY A 110 -27.31 26.80 46.75
C GLY A 110 -27.78 28.23 46.49
N VAL A 111 -26.86 29.19 46.53
CA VAL A 111 -27.15 30.61 46.26
C VAL A 111 -27.64 30.80 44.83
N HIS A 112 -27.01 30.16 43.85
CA HIS A 112 -27.46 30.19 42.46
C HIS A 112 -28.90 29.68 42.32
N SER A 113 -29.20 28.48 42.83
CA SER A 113 -30.55 27.89 42.78
C SER A 113 -31.59 28.79 43.45
N LYS A 114 -31.22 29.43 44.56
CA LYS A 114 -32.12 30.35 45.25
C LYS A 114 -32.39 31.61 44.44
N ILE A 115 -31.36 32.23 43.86
CA ILE A 115 -31.50 33.39 42.96
C ILE A 115 -32.39 33.03 41.77
N THR A 116 -32.14 31.89 41.10
CA THR A 116 -32.95 31.42 39.98
C THR A 116 -34.42 31.28 40.38
N SER A 117 -34.72 30.60 41.49
CA SER A 117 -36.10 30.41 41.94
C SER A 117 -36.80 31.73 42.27
N LEU A 118 -36.09 32.71 42.81
CA LEU A 118 -36.64 34.03 43.11
C LEU A 118 -36.87 34.85 41.84
N LEU A 119 -35.95 34.78 40.86
CA LEU A 119 -36.10 35.44 39.56
C LEU A 119 -37.27 34.87 38.76
N GLU A 120 -37.45 33.55 38.73
CA GLU A 120 -38.57 32.87 38.05
C GLU A 120 -39.94 33.28 38.61
N LYS A 121 -40.01 33.52 39.93
CA LYS A 121 -41.24 33.94 40.63
C LYS A 121 -41.46 35.46 40.60
N SER A 122 -40.45 36.23 40.20
CA SER A 122 -40.52 37.69 40.20
C SER A 122 -41.17 38.20 38.92
N THR A 123 -42.24 38.98 39.06
CA THR A 123 -42.83 39.78 37.95
C THR A 123 -42.19 41.17 37.83
N ASN A 124 -41.22 41.49 38.69
CA ASN A 124 -40.61 42.82 38.77
C ASN A 124 -39.41 42.93 37.82
N THR A 125 -39.68 43.38 36.59
CA THR A 125 -38.67 43.61 35.54
C THR A 125 -37.58 44.59 35.97
N LYS A 126 -37.91 45.60 36.80
CA LYS A 126 -36.97 46.61 37.28
C LYS A 126 -35.86 46.02 38.17
N ILE A 127 -36.17 45.02 39.00
CA ILE A 127 -35.16 44.34 39.82
C ILE A 127 -34.20 43.55 38.92
N THR A 128 -34.73 42.84 37.92
CA THR A 128 -33.90 42.07 36.97
C THR A 128 -32.96 42.99 36.18
N GLU A 129 -33.44 44.16 35.72
CA GLU A 129 -32.62 45.17 35.06
C GLU A 129 -31.50 45.69 35.96
N GLN A 130 -31.80 46.02 37.23
CA GLN A 130 -30.78 46.46 38.20
C GLN A 130 -29.70 45.41 38.47
N LEU A 131 -30.11 44.14 38.59
CA LEU A 131 -29.16 43.04 38.78
C LEU A 131 -28.30 42.84 37.53
N PHE A 132 -28.89 43.00 36.34
CA PHE A 132 -28.16 42.93 35.07
C PHE A 132 -27.13 44.05 34.94
N GLU A 133 -27.51 45.31 35.18
CA GLU A 133 -26.58 46.46 35.14
C GLU A 133 -25.40 46.24 36.09
N ARG A 134 -25.68 45.74 37.30
CA ARG A 134 -24.65 45.42 38.28
C ARG A 134 -23.72 44.31 37.79
N PHE A 135 -24.27 43.28 37.15
CA PHE A 135 -23.47 42.21 36.56
C PHE A 135 -22.62 42.70 35.40
N GLN A 136 -23.17 43.56 34.53
CA GLN A 136 -22.44 44.15 33.41
C GLN A 136 -21.27 45.01 33.88
N ASN A 137 -21.47 45.84 34.91
CA ASN A 137 -20.40 46.62 35.53
C ASN A 137 -19.33 45.70 36.12
N TYR A 138 -19.73 44.66 36.84
CA TYR A 138 -18.80 43.66 37.37
C TYR A 138 -17.98 42.99 36.25
N VAL A 139 -18.62 42.54 35.16
CA VAL A 139 -17.91 41.93 34.01
C VAL A 139 -16.90 42.91 33.42
N THR A 140 -17.29 44.16 33.21
CA THR A 140 -16.43 45.22 32.65
C THR A 140 -15.23 45.49 33.54
N GLU A 141 -15.45 45.65 34.85
CA GLU A 141 -14.39 45.85 35.84
C GLU A 141 -13.43 44.66 35.88
N GLN A 142 -13.95 43.42 35.84
CA GLN A 142 -13.10 42.24 35.85
C GLN A 142 -12.23 42.15 34.59
N ILE A 143 -12.80 42.42 33.42
CA ILE A 143 -12.07 42.44 32.15
C ILE A 143 -10.95 43.50 32.16
N GLN A 144 -11.25 44.73 32.62
CA GLN A 144 -10.29 45.84 32.66
C GLN A 144 -9.20 45.67 33.73
N SER A 145 -9.55 45.18 34.92
CA SER A 145 -8.64 45.13 36.07
C SER A 145 -7.65 43.97 36.05
N LYS A 146 -7.90 42.89 35.29
CA LYS A 146 -7.12 41.65 35.38
C LYS A 146 -6.39 41.21 34.11
N SER A 147 -6.51 41.92 32.97
CA SER A 147 -5.99 41.44 31.68
C SER A 147 -6.36 39.96 31.48
N ILE A 148 -7.66 39.66 31.58
CA ILE A 148 -8.14 38.28 31.73
C ILE A 148 -7.74 37.47 30.50
N THR A 149 -6.85 36.50 30.72
CA THR A 149 -6.46 35.48 29.74
C THR A 149 -7.02 34.09 30.08
N ASP A 150 -7.72 33.96 31.22
CA ASP A 150 -8.27 32.67 31.69
C ASP A 150 -9.61 32.36 31.02
N GLU A 151 -9.55 31.40 30.10
CA GLU A 151 -10.67 30.83 29.37
C GLU A 151 -11.78 30.25 30.29
N GLU A 152 -11.44 29.54 31.36
CA GLU A 152 -12.42 28.91 32.25
C GLU A 152 -13.18 29.94 33.08
N TYR A 153 -12.51 31.02 33.45
CA TYR A 153 -13.15 32.14 34.12
C TYR A 153 -14.15 32.85 33.21
N LEU A 154 -13.77 33.14 31.96
CA LEU A 154 -14.67 33.75 30.96
C LEU A 154 -15.89 32.87 30.68
N LYS A 155 -15.70 31.55 30.51
CA LYS A 155 -16.81 30.59 30.39
C LYS A 155 -17.71 30.64 31.62
N GLY A 156 -17.16 30.79 32.81
CA GLY A 156 -17.90 30.97 34.05
C GLY A 156 -18.82 32.19 34.02
N LEU A 157 -18.29 33.36 33.61
CA LEU A 157 -19.07 34.59 33.48
C LEU A 157 -20.20 34.45 32.45
N LEU A 158 -19.91 33.85 31.30
CA LEU A 158 -20.91 33.66 30.24
C LEU A 158 -21.99 32.65 30.67
N LYS A 159 -21.66 31.59 31.44
CA LYS A 159 -22.67 30.70 32.04
C LYS A 159 -23.60 31.45 32.99
N VAL A 160 -23.06 32.35 33.81
CA VAL A 160 -23.87 33.20 34.71
C VAL A 160 -24.78 34.12 33.92
N ALA A 161 -24.25 34.78 32.88
CA ALA A 161 -25.03 35.64 31.98
C ALA A 161 -26.19 34.86 31.35
N LYS A 162 -25.91 33.66 30.81
CA LYS A 162 -26.89 32.81 30.15
C LYS A 162 -27.95 32.26 31.12
N GLY A 163 -27.56 31.96 32.36
CA GLY A 163 -28.44 31.41 33.38
C GLY A 163 -29.38 32.44 34.01
N PHE A 164 -28.88 33.62 34.37
CA PHE A 164 -29.69 34.65 35.04
C PHE A 164 -30.29 35.69 34.10
N PHE A 165 -29.64 35.98 32.97
CA PHE A 165 -30.02 37.06 32.06
C PHE A 165 -30.06 36.60 30.59
N PRO A 166 -30.85 35.57 30.23
CA PRO A 166 -30.83 35.00 28.89
C PRO A 166 -31.15 36.03 27.80
N ASN A 167 -32.07 36.97 28.06
CA ASN A 167 -32.45 38.02 27.11
C ASN A 167 -31.35 39.07 26.86
N ASN A 168 -30.41 39.22 27.80
CA ASN A 168 -29.31 40.18 27.73
C ASN A 168 -27.95 39.50 27.50
N TYR A 169 -27.95 38.19 27.29
CA TYR A 169 -26.73 37.39 27.11
C TYR A 169 -25.83 37.92 25.99
N SER A 170 -26.42 38.29 24.85
CA SER A 170 -25.69 38.81 23.69
C SER A 170 -24.87 40.06 24.04
N GLN A 171 -25.42 40.96 24.85
CA GLN A 171 -24.71 42.19 25.26
C GLN A 171 -23.45 41.88 26.08
N ILE A 172 -23.52 40.87 26.96
CA ILE A 172 -22.36 40.43 27.74
C ILE A 172 -21.37 39.69 26.86
N ALA A 173 -21.85 38.79 25.98
CA ALA A 173 -21.01 38.07 25.03
C ALA A 173 -20.22 39.03 24.12
N ASP A 174 -20.88 40.05 23.57
CA ASP A 174 -20.26 41.08 22.74
C ASP A 174 -19.22 41.91 23.52
N THR A 175 -19.52 42.21 24.79
CA THR A 175 -18.60 42.93 25.68
C THR A 175 -17.35 42.11 25.94
N VAL A 176 -17.50 40.80 26.19
CA VAL A 176 -16.38 39.87 26.37
C VAL A 176 -15.57 39.78 25.08
N GLU A 177 -16.21 39.52 23.94
CA GLU A 177 -15.55 39.34 22.64
C GLU A 177 -14.66 40.55 22.26
N LYS A 178 -15.17 41.77 22.42
CA LYS A 178 -14.44 43.01 22.05
C LYS A 178 -13.18 43.28 22.89
N ASN A 179 -13.04 42.64 24.04
CA ASN A 179 -11.98 42.93 25.00
C ASN A 179 -11.02 41.75 25.25
N ILE A 180 -11.11 40.69 24.46
CA ILE A 180 -10.22 39.52 24.54
C ILE A 180 -9.41 39.36 23.26
N SER A 181 -8.33 38.57 23.33
CA SER A 181 -7.56 38.18 22.15
C SER A 181 -8.39 37.31 21.20
N VAL A 182 -8.09 37.37 19.90
CA VAL A 182 -8.78 36.60 18.86
C VAL A 182 -8.67 35.09 19.10
N GLU A 183 -7.56 34.61 19.66
CA GLU A 183 -7.35 33.21 20.06
C GLU A 183 -8.40 32.76 21.09
N LEU A 184 -8.62 33.56 22.14
CA LEU A 184 -9.61 33.27 23.17
C LEU A 184 -11.04 33.37 22.62
N ALA A 185 -11.31 34.37 21.78
CA ALA A 185 -12.60 34.48 21.09
C ALA A 185 -12.89 33.22 20.26
N HIS A 186 -11.90 32.71 19.52
CA HIS A 186 -12.05 31.47 18.75
C HIS A 186 -12.37 30.26 19.63
N LYS A 187 -11.71 30.11 20.78
CA LYS A 187 -12.02 29.02 21.71
C LYS A 187 -13.42 29.13 22.31
N LEU A 188 -13.85 30.34 22.69
CA LEU A 188 -15.20 30.58 23.19
C LEU A 188 -16.25 30.31 22.10
N TRP A 189 -15.96 30.65 20.86
CA TRP A 189 -16.84 30.38 19.72
C TRP A 189 -16.99 28.87 19.46
N LEU A 190 -15.87 28.13 19.48
CA LEU A 190 -15.85 26.67 19.34
C LEU A 190 -16.72 25.99 20.41
N ASP A 191 -16.69 26.52 21.63
CA ASP A 191 -17.47 25.99 22.76
C ASP A 191 -18.88 26.60 22.87
N SER A 192 -19.34 27.33 21.85
CA SER A 192 -20.70 27.92 21.76
C SER A 192 -21.03 28.94 22.86
N PHE A 193 -20.02 29.68 23.32
CA PHE A 193 -20.18 30.81 24.24
C PHE A 193 -20.29 32.17 23.50
N ILE A 194 -19.75 32.29 22.30
CA ILE A 194 -20.00 33.44 21.43
C ILE A 194 -20.45 32.92 20.07
N GLU A 195 -21.15 33.76 19.30
CA GLU A 195 -21.69 33.37 18.00
C GLU A 195 -20.77 33.77 16.84
N THR A 196 -19.94 34.80 17.02
CA THR A 196 -19.09 35.35 15.96
C THR A 196 -17.93 34.41 15.60
N CYS A 197 -17.88 33.98 14.34
CA CYS A 197 -16.81 33.17 13.79
C CYS A 197 -15.56 34.03 13.52
N GLN A 198 -14.41 33.62 14.07
CA GLN A 198 -13.13 34.32 13.91
C GLN A 198 -12.44 33.93 12.59
N ILE A 199 -13.06 34.30 11.45
CA ILE A 199 -12.68 33.86 10.10
C ILE A 199 -11.18 34.05 9.81
N ASP A 200 -10.64 35.24 10.06
CA ASP A 200 -9.24 35.57 9.74
C ASP A 200 -8.25 34.70 10.54
N TYR A 201 -8.55 34.48 11.82
CA TYR A 201 -7.73 33.63 12.69
C TYR A 201 -7.78 32.17 12.25
N ILE A 202 -8.98 31.67 11.95
CA ILE A 202 -9.17 30.31 11.46
C ILE A 202 -8.41 30.11 10.15
N ALA A 203 -8.55 31.03 9.20
CA ALA A 203 -7.86 30.95 7.91
C ALA A 203 -6.32 30.87 8.07
N SER A 204 -5.75 31.58 9.06
CA SER A 204 -4.31 31.54 9.33
C SER A 204 -3.81 30.24 9.95
N THR A 205 -4.68 29.45 10.60
CA THR A 205 -4.28 28.29 11.42
C THR A 205 -4.82 26.95 10.91
N ILE A 206 -5.90 26.95 10.10
CA ILE A 206 -6.68 25.74 9.75
C ILE A 206 -5.87 24.64 9.08
N LEU A 207 -4.91 24.97 8.22
CA LEU A 207 -4.08 23.98 7.53
C LEU A 207 -3.09 23.28 8.48
N SER A 208 -2.72 23.95 9.58
CA SER A 208 -1.85 23.39 10.64
C SER A 208 -2.62 22.67 11.74
N ALA A 209 -3.94 22.84 11.80
CA ALA A 209 -4.79 22.24 12.81
C ALA A 209 -4.95 20.73 12.61
N THR A 210 -5.25 20.00 13.69
CA THR A 210 -5.55 18.57 13.62
C THR A 210 -6.86 18.32 12.87
N GLU A 211 -7.03 17.12 12.30
CA GLU A 211 -8.28 16.75 11.59
C GLU A 211 -9.51 16.87 12.50
N GLN A 212 -9.38 16.51 13.78
CA GLN A 212 -10.47 16.66 14.75
C GLN A 212 -10.83 18.13 14.98
N THR A 213 -9.83 19.01 15.07
CA THR A 213 -10.04 20.45 15.20
C THR A 213 -10.68 21.03 13.94
N GLN A 214 -10.21 20.66 12.75
CA GLN A 214 -10.78 21.09 11.47
C GLN A 214 -12.27 20.72 11.37
N ARG A 215 -12.62 19.47 11.70
CA ARG A 215 -14.02 19.00 11.75
C ARG A 215 -14.87 19.81 12.70
N LYS A 216 -14.38 20.07 13.92
CA LYS A 216 -15.11 20.89 14.91
C LYS A 216 -15.37 22.31 14.40
N ILE A 217 -14.35 22.95 13.82
CA ILE A 217 -14.46 24.30 13.24
C ILE A 217 -15.52 24.30 12.15
N PHE A 218 -15.36 23.48 11.11
CA PHE A 218 -16.27 23.53 9.96
C PHE A 218 -17.69 23.06 10.28
N ASN A 219 -17.88 22.18 11.27
CA ASN A 219 -19.23 21.81 11.72
C ASN A 219 -19.93 22.93 12.50
N ARG A 220 -19.17 23.85 13.13
CA ARG A 220 -19.71 25.01 13.86
C ARG A 220 -19.93 26.22 12.94
N SER A 221 -19.14 26.35 11.88
CA SER A 221 -19.23 27.43 10.90
C SER A 221 -20.52 27.37 10.07
N SER A 222 -21.10 28.53 9.80
CA SER A 222 -22.15 28.67 8.78
C SER A 222 -21.60 28.45 7.36
N GLU A 223 -22.46 28.28 6.35
CA GLU A 223 -22.02 28.16 4.95
C GLU A 223 -21.29 29.42 4.45
N ASP A 224 -21.71 30.60 4.89
CA ASP A 224 -21.03 31.87 4.59
C ASP A 224 -19.65 31.92 5.26
N ASP A 225 -19.54 31.51 6.52
CA ASP A 225 -18.26 31.45 7.23
C ASP A 225 -17.29 30.48 6.57
N LYS A 226 -17.76 29.28 6.20
CA LYS A 226 -16.96 28.28 5.48
C LYS A 226 -16.41 28.87 4.20
N THR A 227 -17.28 29.48 3.40
CA THR A 227 -16.92 30.14 2.14
C THR A 227 -15.83 31.19 2.37
N ASN A 228 -16.04 32.07 3.34
CA ASN A 228 -15.07 33.13 3.68
C ASN A 228 -13.74 32.57 4.17
N ILE A 229 -13.74 31.52 5.00
CA ILE A 229 -12.53 30.83 5.47
C ILE A 229 -11.76 30.28 4.28
N PHE A 230 -12.42 29.52 3.38
CA PHE A 230 -11.75 28.91 2.23
C PHE A 230 -11.15 29.95 1.28
N PHE A 231 -11.89 31.01 0.94
CA PHE A 231 -11.34 32.07 0.09
C PHE A 231 -10.20 32.83 0.78
N LYS A 232 -10.29 33.10 2.09
CA LYS A 232 -9.21 33.75 2.85
C LYS A 232 -7.94 32.92 2.89
N VAL A 233 -8.04 31.61 3.09
CA VAL A 233 -6.90 30.68 3.01
C VAL A 233 -6.30 30.73 1.60
N LEU A 234 -7.13 30.68 0.55
CA LEU A 234 -6.66 30.74 -0.83
C LEU A 234 -5.90 32.04 -1.13
N TYR A 235 -6.41 33.19 -0.70
CA TYR A 235 -5.72 34.48 -0.85
C TYR A 235 -4.40 34.54 -0.08
N THR A 236 -4.29 33.84 1.05
CA THR A 236 -3.05 33.79 1.85
C THR A 236 -1.96 32.96 1.16
N ILE A 237 -2.34 31.97 0.35
CA ILE A 237 -1.40 31.15 -0.43
C ILE A 237 -0.81 31.95 -1.61
N ASP A 238 -1.54 32.95 -2.11
CA ASP A 238 -1.20 33.87 -3.22
C ASP A 238 -0.75 33.14 -4.49
N LYS A 239 0.53 32.76 -4.57
CA LYS A 239 1.12 31.98 -5.66
C LYS A 239 1.60 30.62 -5.20
N ILE A 240 1.13 29.57 -5.86
CA ILE A 240 1.54 28.17 -5.63
C ILE A 240 2.81 27.91 -6.45
N ASP A 241 4.00 28.17 -5.91
CA ASP A 241 5.27 28.10 -6.64
C ASP A 241 6.29 27.13 -6.02
N THR A 242 5.92 26.43 -4.95
CA THR A 242 6.77 25.45 -4.27
C THR A 242 6.00 24.17 -3.96
N GLU A 243 6.72 23.05 -3.86
CA GLU A 243 6.14 21.74 -3.53
C GLU A 243 5.44 21.75 -2.14
N ALA A 244 6.01 22.49 -1.18
CA ALA A 244 5.42 22.67 0.14
C ALA A 244 4.04 23.37 0.06
N LYS A 245 3.93 24.42 -0.76
CA LYS A 245 2.64 25.08 -1.02
C LYS A 245 1.68 24.17 -1.77
N LEU A 246 2.14 23.40 -2.75
CA LEU A 246 1.29 22.41 -3.44
C LEU A 246 0.69 21.40 -2.45
N LYS A 247 1.48 20.89 -1.51
CA LYS A 247 0.99 19.97 -0.46
C LYS A 247 -0.11 20.63 0.39
N SER A 248 0.10 21.89 0.80
CA SER A 248 -0.92 22.66 1.52
C SER A 248 -2.19 22.87 0.70
N VAL A 249 -2.06 23.11 -0.61
CA VAL A 249 -3.19 23.24 -1.54
C VAL A 249 -3.95 21.94 -1.68
N LYS A 250 -3.26 20.80 -1.79
CA LYS A 250 -3.88 19.47 -1.83
C LYS A 250 -4.71 19.18 -0.58
N GLN A 251 -4.18 19.52 0.60
CA GLN A 251 -4.91 19.44 1.86
C GLN A 251 -6.11 20.39 1.86
N PHE A 252 -5.91 21.64 1.44
CA PHE A 252 -6.96 22.65 1.33
C PHE A 252 -8.13 22.19 0.44
N LEU A 253 -7.85 21.67 -0.76
CA LEU A 253 -8.86 21.16 -1.69
C LEU A 253 -9.60 19.93 -1.12
N SER A 254 -8.91 19.07 -0.38
CA SER A 254 -9.56 17.94 0.30
C SER A 254 -10.55 18.40 1.37
N LEU A 255 -10.20 19.45 2.12
CA LEU A 255 -11.07 20.05 3.12
C LEU A 255 -12.28 20.74 2.47
N SER A 256 -12.07 21.49 1.38
CA SER A 256 -13.19 22.16 0.70
C SER A 256 -14.17 21.16 0.11
N LYS A 257 -13.69 20.03 -0.44
CA LYS A 257 -14.56 18.96 -0.93
C LYS A 257 -15.40 18.33 0.19
N ALA A 258 -14.82 18.18 1.38
CA ALA A 258 -15.47 17.54 2.52
C ALA A 258 -16.46 18.47 3.25
N PHE A 259 -16.15 19.76 3.36
CA PHE A 259 -16.88 20.69 4.23
C PHE A 259 -17.59 21.84 3.52
N ALA A 260 -17.27 22.10 2.25
CA ALA A 260 -17.85 23.17 1.42
C ALA A 260 -18.12 22.66 -0.01
N SER A 261 -18.84 21.53 -0.12
CA SER A 261 -19.05 20.82 -1.38
C SER A 261 -19.75 21.68 -2.45
N GLU A 262 -20.66 22.58 -2.06
CA GLU A 262 -21.37 23.47 -2.99
C GLU A 262 -20.45 24.53 -3.62
N GLN A 263 -19.42 24.97 -2.88
CA GLN A 263 -18.46 25.99 -3.30
C GLN A 263 -17.15 25.39 -3.78
N HIS A 264 -16.95 24.07 -3.62
CA HIS A 264 -15.71 23.37 -3.96
C HIS A 264 -15.26 23.65 -5.40
N GLU A 265 -16.17 23.58 -6.37
CA GLU A 265 -15.85 23.86 -7.77
C GLU A 265 -15.34 25.29 -8.01
N LYS A 266 -15.91 26.28 -7.31
CA LYS A 266 -15.45 27.68 -7.38
C LYS A 266 -14.07 27.84 -6.76
N ILE A 267 -13.85 27.21 -5.60
CA ILE A 267 -12.57 27.21 -4.90
C ILE A 267 -11.49 26.53 -5.76
N LEU A 268 -11.82 25.40 -6.37
CA LEU A 268 -10.94 24.68 -7.27
C LEU A 268 -10.58 25.53 -8.49
N ALA A 269 -11.56 26.15 -9.15
CA ALA A 269 -11.32 27.01 -10.31
C ALA A 269 -10.36 28.16 -10.01
N GLU A 270 -10.54 28.86 -8.87
CA GLU A 270 -9.64 29.95 -8.48
C GLU A 270 -8.26 29.43 -8.03
N THR A 271 -8.20 28.24 -7.40
CA THR A 271 -6.94 27.56 -7.08
C THR A 271 -6.13 27.24 -8.33
N ILE A 272 -6.78 26.69 -9.35
CA ILE A 272 -6.14 26.34 -10.63
C ILE A 272 -5.63 27.58 -11.36
N LYS A 273 -6.36 28.69 -11.31
CA LYS A 273 -5.94 29.98 -11.90
C LYS A 273 -4.64 30.52 -11.30
N ASN A 274 -4.43 30.32 -9.99
CA ASN A 274 -3.22 30.76 -9.28
C ASN A 274 -2.08 29.73 -9.31
N CYS A 275 -2.28 28.62 -10.02
CA CYS A 275 -1.33 27.52 -10.13
C CYS A 275 -0.51 27.64 -11.44
N PRO A 276 0.82 27.50 -11.40
CA PRO A 276 1.63 27.24 -12.58
C PRO A 276 1.22 25.93 -13.27
N ASP A 277 1.44 25.84 -14.58
CA ASP A 277 0.94 24.71 -15.38
C ASP A 277 1.51 23.35 -14.96
N TYR A 278 2.76 23.30 -14.48
CA TYR A 278 3.35 22.09 -13.92
C TYR A 278 2.55 21.56 -12.71
N PHE A 279 2.08 22.44 -11.83
CA PHE A 279 1.28 22.03 -10.68
C PHE A 279 -0.18 21.75 -11.06
N LYS A 280 -0.72 22.43 -12.08
CA LYS A 280 -2.00 22.00 -12.68
C LYS A 280 -1.91 20.57 -13.19
N LEU A 281 -0.82 20.20 -13.87
CA LEU A 281 -0.58 18.83 -14.29
C LEU A 281 -0.55 17.85 -13.10
N SER A 282 0.13 18.19 -11.99
CA SER A 282 0.12 17.35 -10.78
C SER A 282 -1.28 17.17 -10.21
N LEU A 283 -2.05 18.27 -10.09
CA LEU A 283 -3.43 18.24 -9.60
C LEU A 283 -4.35 17.44 -10.53
N TRP A 284 -4.19 17.58 -11.85
CA TRP A 284 -4.89 16.80 -12.84
C TRP A 284 -4.57 15.32 -12.69
N LEU A 285 -3.30 14.93 -12.59
CA LEU A 285 -2.91 13.52 -12.42
C LEU A 285 -3.54 12.89 -11.18
N GLU A 286 -3.66 13.64 -10.09
CA GLU A 286 -4.25 13.21 -8.81
C GLU A 286 -5.78 13.38 -8.72
N ASP A 287 -6.46 13.64 -9.84
CA ASP A 287 -7.93 13.71 -9.92
C ASP A 287 -8.54 14.87 -9.11
N TYR A 288 -7.79 15.94 -8.86
CA TYR A 288 -8.32 17.17 -8.25
C TYR A 288 -9.15 18.00 -9.22
N HIS A 289 -8.88 17.92 -10.53
CA HIS A 289 -9.71 18.53 -11.57
C HIS A 289 -9.69 17.67 -12.84
N GLU A 290 -10.72 17.85 -13.68
CA GLU A 290 -10.93 17.00 -14.85
C GLU A 290 -10.52 17.65 -16.18
N THR A 291 -10.07 18.91 -16.20
CA THR A 291 -9.66 19.56 -17.44
C THR A 291 -8.28 19.09 -17.91
N LEU A 292 -8.20 18.44 -19.08
CA LEU A 292 -6.94 18.11 -19.75
C LEU A 292 -6.49 19.26 -20.64
N ASP A 293 -5.38 19.92 -20.29
CA ASP A 293 -4.67 20.84 -21.17
C ASP A 293 -3.45 20.14 -21.79
N PHE A 294 -3.70 19.27 -22.78
CA PHE A 294 -2.67 18.41 -23.34
C PHE A 294 -1.48 19.18 -23.94
N GLN A 295 -1.73 20.29 -24.64
CA GLN A 295 -0.66 21.05 -25.31
C GLN A 295 0.30 21.72 -24.33
N THR A 296 -0.20 22.15 -23.18
CA THR A 296 0.62 22.69 -22.11
C THR A 296 1.28 21.56 -21.31
N TYR A 297 0.51 20.54 -20.92
CA TYR A 297 1.00 19.46 -20.05
C TYR A 297 2.08 18.62 -20.71
N LYS A 298 2.01 18.38 -22.04
CA LYS A 298 3.03 17.60 -22.75
C LYS A 298 4.44 18.15 -22.55
N LEU A 299 4.61 19.46 -22.42
CA LEU A 299 5.91 20.12 -22.23
C LEU A 299 6.56 19.75 -20.90
N TYR A 300 5.74 19.43 -19.89
CA TYR A 300 6.19 19.10 -18.54
C TYR A 300 6.30 17.59 -18.29
N THR A 301 5.86 16.74 -19.22
CA THR A 301 5.89 15.28 -19.04
C THR A 301 7.28 14.73 -18.72
N VAL A 302 8.33 15.32 -19.28
CA VAL A 302 9.74 14.95 -19.01
C VAL A 302 10.15 15.12 -17.55
N THR A 303 9.49 16.03 -16.83
CA THR A 303 9.79 16.35 -15.41
C THR A 303 9.04 15.44 -14.43
N LEU A 304 8.14 14.60 -14.92
CA LEU A 304 7.38 13.65 -14.10
C LEU A 304 8.23 12.42 -13.77
N SER A 305 7.93 11.80 -12.63
CA SER A 305 8.48 10.47 -12.30
C SER A 305 8.07 9.45 -13.37
N PRO A 306 8.84 8.37 -13.59
CA PRO A 306 8.44 7.31 -14.52
C PRO A 306 7.03 6.75 -14.32
N LYS A 307 6.61 6.61 -13.05
CA LYS A 307 5.27 6.14 -12.70
C LYS A 307 4.22 7.14 -13.19
N ASP A 308 4.47 8.43 -12.98
CA ASP A 308 3.54 9.49 -13.35
C ASP A 308 3.54 9.78 -14.86
N GLN A 309 4.64 9.52 -15.57
CA GLN A 309 4.63 9.52 -17.04
C GLN A 309 3.71 8.43 -17.61
N LYS A 310 3.79 7.21 -17.07
CA LYS A 310 2.87 6.11 -17.44
C LYS A 310 1.42 6.51 -17.16
N ARG A 311 1.17 7.06 -15.97
CA ARG A 311 -0.15 7.52 -15.54
C ARG A 311 -0.68 8.63 -16.44
N PHE A 312 0.16 9.61 -16.79
CA PHE A 312 -0.18 10.68 -17.72
C PHE A 312 -0.66 10.13 -19.06
N VAL A 313 0.13 9.28 -19.71
CA VAL A 313 -0.22 8.76 -21.05
C VAL A 313 -1.50 7.91 -21.00
N LYS A 314 -1.65 7.04 -19.99
CA LYS A 314 -2.88 6.26 -19.82
C LYS A 314 -4.10 7.13 -19.55
N LYS A 315 -3.94 8.20 -18.77
CA LYS A 315 -5.03 9.13 -18.48
C LYS A 315 -5.40 9.96 -19.69
N VAL A 316 -4.44 10.38 -20.52
CA VAL A 316 -4.74 11.00 -21.83
C VAL A 316 -5.54 10.01 -22.69
N LEU A 317 -5.13 8.74 -22.74
CA LEU A 317 -5.85 7.71 -23.47
C LEU A 317 -7.27 7.48 -22.92
N LYS A 318 -7.48 7.62 -21.61
CA LYS A 318 -8.82 7.59 -20.99
C LYS A 318 -9.73 8.66 -21.58
N TYR A 319 -9.22 9.89 -21.73
CA TYR A 319 -10.00 10.99 -22.28
C TYR A 319 -10.33 10.78 -23.75
N ILE A 320 -9.44 10.15 -24.51
CA ILE A 320 -9.71 9.74 -25.90
C ILE A 320 -10.80 8.65 -25.92
N HIS A 321 -10.70 7.65 -25.05
CA HIS A 321 -11.69 6.55 -24.93
C HIS A 321 -13.07 7.08 -24.52
N GLU A 322 -13.14 8.07 -23.63
CA GLU A 322 -14.39 8.74 -23.22
C GLU A 322 -14.88 9.78 -24.24
N GLU A 323 -14.22 9.91 -25.39
CA GLU A 323 -14.52 10.90 -26.45
C GLU A 323 -14.50 12.36 -25.95
N LYS A 324 -13.81 12.64 -24.83
CA LYS A 324 -13.65 13.98 -24.25
C LYS A 324 -12.59 14.82 -24.96
N THR A 325 -11.74 14.19 -25.76
CA THR A 325 -10.69 14.86 -26.53
C THR A 325 -10.35 14.10 -27.80
N THR A 326 -9.81 14.81 -28.79
CA THR A 326 -9.31 14.24 -30.03
C THR A 326 -7.82 14.54 -30.12
N ILE A 327 -6.99 13.57 -29.70
CA ILE A 327 -5.53 13.64 -29.75
C ILE A 327 -5.05 12.54 -30.69
N SER A 328 -4.22 12.90 -31.67
CA SER A 328 -3.71 11.94 -32.66
C SER A 328 -2.58 11.07 -32.10
N LEU A 329 -2.24 9.98 -32.79
CA LEU A 329 -1.05 9.19 -32.45
C LEU A 329 0.22 10.02 -32.65
N GLU A 330 0.25 10.87 -33.67
CA GLU A 330 1.35 11.78 -33.95
C GLU A 330 1.55 12.77 -32.78
N ASP A 331 0.46 13.30 -32.21
CA ASP A 331 0.51 14.14 -31.02
C ASP A 331 1.04 13.38 -29.79
N LEU A 332 0.60 12.14 -29.56
CA LEU A 332 1.06 11.31 -28.45
C LEU A 332 2.53 10.89 -28.59
N THR A 333 3.00 10.67 -29.82
CA THR A 333 4.39 10.29 -30.08
C THR A 333 5.32 11.50 -30.09
N SER A 334 4.77 12.71 -30.25
CA SER A 334 5.47 13.98 -30.04
C SER A 334 5.71 14.33 -28.57
N LEU A 335 5.16 13.55 -27.63
CA LEU A 335 5.43 13.76 -26.21
C LEU A 335 6.93 13.77 -25.98
N ASN A 336 7.42 14.84 -25.35
CA ASN A 336 8.79 14.92 -24.89
C ASN A 336 8.93 14.05 -23.64
N VAL A 337 8.83 12.74 -23.83
CA VAL A 337 9.13 11.74 -22.81
C VAL A 337 10.64 11.69 -22.65
N MET A 338 11.13 11.37 -21.44
CA MET A 338 12.56 11.29 -21.18
C MET A 338 13.24 10.41 -22.24
N ASP A 339 14.00 11.04 -23.13
CA ASP A 339 14.95 10.36 -23.98
C ASP A 339 16.30 10.33 -23.27
N PHE A 340 17.24 9.57 -23.82
CA PHE A 340 18.55 9.42 -23.17
C PHE A 340 19.27 10.75 -22.90
N GLU A 341 19.24 11.68 -23.86
CA GLU A 341 20.00 12.95 -23.75
C GLU A 341 19.42 13.87 -22.67
N THR A 342 18.09 13.94 -22.56
CA THR A 342 17.42 14.77 -21.55
C THR A 342 17.55 14.17 -20.14
N SER A 343 17.53 12.85 -20.04
CA SER A 343 17.64 12.15 -18.76
C SER A 343 19.04 12.25 -18.13
N LYS A 344 20.09 12.35 -18.95
CA LYS A 344 21.46 12.58 -18.49
C LYS A 344 21.64 13.93 -17.79
N LEU A 345 20.85 14.93 -18.17
CA LEU A 345 20.81 16.23 -17.50
C LEU A 345 20.10 16.14 -16.14
N ALA A 346 18.98 15.44 -16.07
CA ALA A 346 18.17 15.26 -14.85
C ALA A 346 18.89 14.41 -13.80
N GLU A 347 19.64 13.41 -14.22
CA GLU A 347 20.37 12.53 -13.31
C GLU A 347 21.50 13.23 -12.53
N GLN A 348 22.12 14.26 -13.11
CA GLN A 348 23.09 15.09 -12.42
C GLN A 348 22.48 15.88 -11.23
N ILE A 349 21.15 15.90 -11.13
CA ILE A 349 20.39 16.72 -10.17
C ILE A 349 19.80 15.88 -9.03
N ASP A 350 19.23 14.68 -9.26
CA ASP A 350 18.52 13.93 -8.19
C ASP A 350 18.80 12.42 -8.07
N SER A 351 19.66 11.81 -8.89
CA SER A 351 19.95 10.35 -8.85
C SER A 351 18.75 9.41 -9.11
N SER A 352 17.66 9.88 -9.72
CA SER A 352 16.49 9.05 -10.07
C SER A 352 16.78 7.96 -11.10
N LYS A 353 16.04 6.85 -11.00
CA LYS A 353 16.14 5.69 -11.90
C LYS A 353 15.51 6.00 -13.27
N LEU A 354 16.21 5.62 -14.32
CA LEU A 354 15.80 5.77 -15.71
C LEU A 354 14.79 4.68 -16.09
N ASP A 355 13.66 5.07 -16.69
CA ASP A 355 12.61 4.15 -17.16
C ASP A 355 12.03 4.69 -18.47
N TYR A 356 12.46 4.07 -19.58
CA TYR A 356 12.06 4.43 -20.94
C TYR A 356 10.83 3.68 -21.44
N SER A 357 10.07 3.00 -20.56
CA SER A 357 8.92 2.19 -20.98
C SER A 357 7.92 3.01 -21.79
N THR A 358 7.63 4.25 -21.37
CA THR A 358 6.69 5.14 -22.09
C THR A 358 7.20 5.47 -23.50
N SER A 359 8.49 5.86 -23.63
CA SER A 359 9.11 6.15 -24.93
C SER A 359 9.13 4.93 -25.85
N ILE A 360 9.51 3.77 -25.34
CA ILE A 360 9.53 2.52 -26.11
C ILE A 360 8.12 2.19 -26.62
N ILE A 361 7.10 2.30 -25.77
CA ILE A 361 5.73 1.97 -26.14
C ILE A 361 5.18 2.91 -27.21
N LEU A 362 5.40 4.22 -27.09
CA LEU A 362 4.94 5.18 -28.10
C LEU A 362 5.61 4.93 -29.46
N ASN A 363 6.92 4.67 -29.47
CA ASN A 363 7.65 4.32 -30.68
C ASN A 363 7.17 2.98 -31.29
N VAL A 364 6.85 2.00 -30.45
CA VAL A 364 6.33 0.70 -30.91
C VAL A 364 4.95 0.83 -31.50
N ILE A 365 4.05 1.62 -30.91
CA ILE A 365 2.72 1.85 -31.50
C ILE A 365 2.87 2.47 -32.89
N SER A 366 3.82 3.40 -33.05
CA SER A 366 4.13 4.01 -34.35
C SER A 366 4.66 2.98 -35.35
N GLU A 367 5.59 2.12 -34.93
CA GLU A 367 6.13 1.06 -35.79
C GLU A 367 5.04 0.04 -36.16
N LEU A 368 4.21 -0.43 -35.21
CA LEU A 368 3.12 -1.37 -35.48
C LEU A 368 2.11 -0.82 -36.49
N LYS A 369 1.80 0.48 -36.44
CA LYS A 369 0.96 1.17 -37.44
C LYS A 369 1.51 1.04 -38.87
N THR A 370 2.84 0.98 -39.03
CA THR A 370 3.48 0.84 -40.35
C THR A 370 3.57 -0.61 -40.86
N GLN A 371 3.28 -1.60 -40.01
CA GLN A 371 3.47 -3.03 -40.29
C GLN A 371 2.22 -3.75 -40.84
N THR A 372 1.13 -3.03 -41.08
CA THR A 372 -0.15 -3.59 -41.57
C THR A 372 -0.02 -4.35 -42.90
N ASN A 373 0.96 -4.02 -43.74
CA ASN A 373 1.14 -4.57 -45.10
C ASN A 373 2.39 -5.44 -45.31
N LEU A 374 2.92 -6.11 -44.27
CA LEU A 374 4.05 -7.03 -44.46
C LEU A 374 3.57 -8.39 -45.02
N GLU A 375 4.07 -8.79 -46.19
CA GLU A 375 3.65 -10.02 -46.89
C GLU A 375 4.75 -11.09 -46.90
N THR A 376 6.02 -10.70 -46.86
CA THR A 376 7.15 -11.63 -46.99
C THR A 376 7.83 -11.95 -45.66
N ARG A 377 8.40 -13.16 -45.55
CA ARG A 377 9.17 -13.60 -44.37
C ARG A 377 10.37 -12.69 -44.06
N LYS A 378 10.96 -12.07 -45.09
CA LYS A 378 12.09 -11.14 -44.96
C LYS A 378 11.65 -9.81 -44.35
N GLU A 379 10.49 -9.30 -44.76
CA GLU A 379 9.86 -8.10 -44.19
C GLU A 379 9.48 -8.29 -42.73
N VAL A 380 8.88 -9.43 -42.36
CA VAL A 380 8.54 -9.78 -40.97
C VAL A 380 9.80 -9.86 -40.09
N THR A 381 10.87 -10.47 -40.58
CA THR A 381 12.15 -10.56 -39.83
C THR A 381 12.80 -9.18 -39.67
N SER A 382 12.73 -8.33 -40.71
CA SER A 382 13.23 -6.95 -40.68
C SER A 382 12.44 -6.06 -39.71
N ALA A 383 11.11 -6.20 -39.68
CA ALA A 383 10.21 -5.53 -38.75
C ALA A 383 10.51 -5.89 -37.29
N GLN A 384 10.74 -7.18 -37.01
CA GLN A 384 11.19 -7.63 -35.69
C GLN A 384 12.53 -6.98 -35.31
N HIS A 385 13.48 -6.91 -36.24
CA HIS A 385 14.76 -6.24 -35.97
C HIS A 385 14.60 -4.74 -35.68
N ARG A 386 13.73 -4.02 -36.40
CA ARG A 386 13.47 -2.59 -36.14
C ARG A 386 12.91 -2.35 -34.74
N ILE A 387 11.98 -3.18 -34.29
CA ILE A 387 11.43 -3.12 -32.93
C ILE A 387 12.52 -3.37 -31.88
N TYR A 388 13.38 -4.37 -32.09
CA TYR A 388 14.52 -4.61 -31.21
C TYR A 388 15.50 -3.44 -31.22
N ASP A 389 15.78 -2.86 -32.39
CA ASP A 389 16.64 -1.69 -32.53
C ASP A 389 16.06 -0.48 -31.79
N LEU A 390 14.73 -0.30 -31.79
CA LEU A 390 14.07 0.75 -31.01
C LEU A 390 14.31 0.56 -29.50
N ILE A 391 14.25 -0.67 -29.00
CA ILE A 391 14.55 -0.99 -27.59
C ILE A 391 16.03 -0.75 -27.29
N ILE A 392 16.93 -1.22 -28.16
CA ILE A 392 18.39 -1.15 -27.95
C ILE A 392 18.90 0.29 -28.05
N LYS A 393 18.39 1.11 -28.98
CA LYS A 393 18.79 2.52 -29.14
C LYS A 393 18.51 3.37 -27.90
N GLN A 394 17.55 2.94 -27.07
CA GLN A 394 17.22 3.61 -25.81
C GLN A 394 18.10 3.14 -24.64
N ILE A 395 19.02 2.18 -24.85
CA ILE A 395 19.92 1.63 -23.83
C ILE A 395 21.36 2.03 -24.18
N LYS A 396 21.84 3.15 -23.65
CA LYS A 396 23.22 3.64 -23.91
C LYS A 396 24.12 3.51 -22.68
N GLN A 397 23.59 3.54 -21.46
CA GLN A 397 24.32 3.44 -20.20
C GLN A 397 23.71 2.46 -19.18
N PRO A 398 24.45 2.10 -18.11
CA PRO A 398 24.14 0.94 -17.26
C PRO A 398 22.91 0.98 -16.35
N LYS A 399 22.26 2.14 -16.20
CA LYS A 399 21.17 2.39 -15.24
C LYS A 399 19.84 2.78 -15.92
N ASP A 400 19.87 2.74 -17.26
CA ASP A 400 18.95 3.30 -18.23
C ASP A 400 17.62 2.53 -18.31
N ILE A 401 17.66 1.20 -18.18
CA ILE A 401 16.48 0.32 -18.21
C ILE A 401 16.70 -0.87 -17.29
N LEU A 402 15.83 -1.04 -16.30
CA LEU A 402 15.77 -2.26 -15.47
C LEU A 402 14.71 -3.26 -15.99
N GLN A 403 13.60 -2.76 -16.55
CA GLN A 403 12.50 -3.56 -17.07
C GLN A 403 11.52 -2.70 -17.89
N ILE A 404 11.09 -3.18 -19.07
CA ILE A 404 9.99 -2.58 -19.83
C ILE A 404 8.67 -3.09 -19.24
N SER A 405 7.87 -2.20 -18.64
CA SER A 405 6.71 -2.59 -17.82
C SER A 405 5.62 -1.52 -17.76
N GLY A 406 4.42 -1.92 -17.32
CA GLY A 406 3.32 -1.01 -17.02
C GLY A 406 2.36 -0.72 -18.17
N PHE A 407 2.59 -1.30 -19.36
CA PHE A 407 1.72 -1.16 -20.53
C PHE A 407 1.26 -2.51 -21.09
N PHE A 408 1.21 -3.55 -20.24
CA PHE A 408 0.94 -4.92 -20.66
C PHE A 408 0.12 -5.66 -19.64
N ASP A 409 -0.73 -6.58 -20.11
CA ASP A 409 -1.44 -7.51 -19.24
C ASP A 409 -0.48 -8.56 -18.67
N GLU A 410 -0.55 -8.72 -17.36
CA GLU A 410 0.25 -9.71 -16.65
C GLU A 410 -0.25 -11.13 -16.93
N CYS A 411 0.65 -12.11 -16.86
CA CYS A 411 0.26 -13.50 -16.94
C CYS A 411 -0.43 -13.94 -15.64
N GLU A 412 -1.74 -14.19 -15.70
CA GLU A 412 -2.53 -14.73 -14.59
C GLU A 412 -2.44 -16.26 -14.48
N GLY A 413 -1.62 -16.92 -15.31
CA GLY A 413 -1.45 -18.36 -15.35
C GLY A 413 -2.19 -19.03 -16.51
N ARG A 414 -1.78 -20.24 -16.85
CA ARG A 414 -2.31 -21.00 -17.99
C ARG A 414 -3.76 -21.39 -17.73
N CYS A 415 -4.58 -21.22 -18.76
CA CYS A 415 -5.98 -21.62 -18.76
C CYS A 415 -6.11 -23.04 -19.33
N SER A 416 -6.75 -23.92 -18.58
CA SER A 416 -7.14 -25.27 -19.00
C SER A 416 -8.62 -25.30 -19.40
N VAL A 417 -9.04 -26.35 -20.10
CA VAL A 417 -10.42 -26.49 -20.58
C VAL A 417 -11.05 -27.77 -20.05
N SER A 418 -12.35 -27.71 -19.76
CA SER A 418 -13.18 -28.86 -19.45
C SER A 418 -14.39 -28.84 -20.37
N VAL A 419 -14.59 -29.91 -21.14
CA VAL A 419 -15.67 -30.02 -22.13
C VAL A 419 -16.71 -31.00 -21.60
N HIS A 420 -17.95 -30.54 -21.49
CA HIS A 420 -19.11 -31.36 -21.15
C HIS A 420 -20.01 -31.47 -22.38
N GLU A 421 -20.19 -32.69 -22.87
CA GLU A 421 -21.05 -32.99 -24.01
C GLU A 421 -22.29 -33.74 -23.53
N VAL A 422 -23.48 -33.19 -23.79
CA VAL A 422 -24.75 -33.89 -23.65
C VAL A 422 -25.05 -34.57 -24.98
N LYS A 423 -25.36 -35.87 -24.94
CA LYS A 423 -25.65 -36.67 -26.12
C LYS A 423 -27.08 -37.19 -26.07
N ASN A 424 -27.75 -37.28 -27.23
CA ASN A 424 -29.04 -37.96 -27.34
C ASN A 424 -28.88 -39.50 -27.25
N GLU A 425 -30.00 -40.22 -27.30
CA GLU A 425 -30.04 -41.68 -27.24
C GLU A 425 -29.34 -42.36 -28.45
N GLU A 426 -29.17 -41.64 -29.57
CA GLU A 426 -28.41 -42.07 -30.75
C GLU A 426 -26.90 -41.77 -30.65
N GLY A 427 -26.45 -41.13 -29.57
CA GLY A 427 -25.05 -40.78 -29.33
C GLY A 427 -24.57 -39.48 -30.02
N GLU A 428 -25.47 -38.72 -30.64
CA GLU A 428 -25.20 -37.41 -31.24
C GLU A 428 -25.13 -36.33 -30.16
N ILE A 429 -24.16 -35.42 -30.29
CA ILE A 429 -23.95 -34.32 -29.34
C ILE A 429 -25.05 -33.28 -29.54
N THR A 430 -25.95 -33.14 -28.57
CA THR A 430 -27.04 -32.15 -28.58
C THR A 430 -26.67 -30.84 -27.91
N ASP A 431 -25.74 -30.88 -26.94
CA ASP A 431 -25.21 -29.68 -26.29
C ASP A 431 -23.73 -29.89 -25.94
N ARG A 432 -22.92 -28.84 -26.10
CA ARG A 432 -21.49 -28.85 -25.81
C ARG A 432 -21.12 -27.60 -25.03
N ASN A 433 -20.88 -27.77 -23.73
CA ASN A 433 -20.45 -26.71 -22.85
C ASN A 433 -18.92 -26.78 -22.62
N VAL A 434 -18.24 -25.66 -22.84
CA VAL A 434 -16.79 -25.54 -22.66
C VAL A 434 -16.52 -24.60 -21.49
N THR A 435 -15.98 -25.14 -20.40
CA THR A 435 -15.60 -24.38 -19.20
C THR A 435 -14.09 -24.11 -19.21
N TYR A 436 -13.71 -22.86 -18.94
CA TYR A 436 -12.32 -22.40 -18.90
C TYR A 436 -11.86 -22.25 -17.45
N ASN A 437 -10.80 -22.98 -17.07
CA ASN A 437 -10.29 -23.02 -15.71
C ASN A 437 -8.87 -22.47 -15.67
N ARG A 438 -8.71 -21.25 -15.15
CA ARG A 438 -7.39 -20.61 -14.99
C ARG A 438 -6.70 -21.11 -13.73
N ASN A 439 -5.41 -21.41 -13.86
CA ASN A 439 -4.58 -21.83 -12.73
C ASN A 439 -3.44 -20.83 -12.49
N GLU A 440 -3.59 -20.00 -11.45
CA GLU A 440 -2.61 -18.98 -11.06
C GLU A 440 -1.26 -19.55 -10.64
N HIS A 441 -1.21 -20.80 -10.20
CA HIS A 441 0.02 -21.50 -9.85
C HIS A 441 0.74 -22.09 -11.07
N ASN A 442 0.07 -22.19 -12.22
CA ASN A 442 0.65 -22.67 -13.48
C ASN A 442 1.01 -21.49 -14.40
N LYS A 443 1.86 -20.58 -13.92
CA LYS A 443 2.43 -19.48 -14.72
C LYS A 443 3.68 -19.96 -15.45
N ALA A 444 3.84 -19.50 -16.70
CA ALA A 444 5.09 -19.71 -17.41
C ALA A 444 6.22 -18.97 -16.67
N LYS A 445 7.27 -19.71 -16.28
CA LYS A 445 8.42 -19.16 -15.54
C LYS A 445 9.09 -18.08 -16.40
N ASN A 446 9.32 -16.89 -15.83
CA ASN A 446 9.96 -15.75 -16.50
C ASN A 446 9.16 -15.13 -17.67
N HIS A 447 7.84 -15.32 -17.74
CA HIS A 447 6.92 -14.60 -18.63
C HIS A 447 5.95 -13.73 -17.81
N PRO A 448 6.39 -12.58 -17.29
CA PRO A 448 5.51 -11.69 -16.52
C PRO A 448 4.37 -11.14 -17.38
N ILE A 449 4.58 -10.97 -18.70
CA ILE A 449 3.58 -10.47 -19.64
C ILE A 449 2.90 -11.64 -20.36
N CYS A 450 1.59 -11.55 -20.59
CA CYS A 450 0.85 -12.56 -21.35
C CYS A 450 1.17 -12.53 -22.86
N ASP A 451 2.13 -13.35 -23.29
CA ASP A 451 2.60 -13.45 -24.68
C ASP A 451 2.10 -14.69 -25.44
N GLY A 452 1.03 -15.34 -24.95
CA GLY A 452 0.48 -16.54 -25.59
C GLY A 452 0.18 -16.31 -27.07
N ARG A 453 0.66 -17.20 -27.94
CA ARG A 453 0.53 -17.06 -29.40
C ARG A 453 -0.52 -18.00 -29.98
N LYS A 454 -1.50 -17.48 -30.72
CA LYS A 454 -2.58 -18.32 -31.26
C LYS A 454 -2.01 -19.43 -32.14
N ALA A 455 -2.43 -20.67 -31.89
CA ALA A 455 -2.02 -21.80 -32.70
C ALA A 455 -2.78 -21.76 -34.04
N VAL A 456 -2.05 -21.57 -35.14
CA VAL A 456 -2.63 -21.50 -36.49
C VAL A 456 -1.92 -22.45 -37.46
N SER A 457 -2.67 -22.99 -38.41
CA SER A 457 -2.16 -23.82 -39.49
C SER A 457 -1.19 -23.04 -40.35
N LYS A 458 -0.01 -23.60 -40.64
CA LYS A 458 0.97 -22.93 -41.51
C LYS A 458 0.48 -22.79 -42.96
N ILE A 459 -0.43 -23.67 -43.38
CA ILE A 459 -0.94 -23.76 -44.75
C ILE A 459 -2.21 -22.93 -44.87
N THR A 460 -3.23 -23.22 -44.06
CA THR A 460 -4.56 -22.62 -44.19
C THR A 460 -4.74 -21.33 -43.40
N LYS A 461 -3.82 -21.02 -42.46
CA LYS A 461 -3.91 -19.91 -41.50
C LYS A 461 -5.07 -19.99 -40.50
N ASP A 462 -5.89 -21.02 -40.59
CA ASP A 462 -6.98 -21.25 -39.64
C ASP A 462 -6.47 -21.65 -38.25
N PRO A 463 -7.23 -21.37 -37.19
CA PRO A 463 -6.94 -21.85 -35.84
C PRO A 463 -6.79 -23.37 -35.78
N VAL A 464 -5.73 -23.83 -35.12
CA VAL A 464 -5.53 -25.24 -34.83
C VAL A 464 -6.37 -25.59 -33.61
N LEU A 465 -7.21 -26.62 -33.76
CA LEU A 465 -7.99 -27.15 -32.66
C LEU A 465 -7.18 -28.18 -31.86
N SER A 466 -7.39 -28.18 -30.55
CA SER A 466 -6.94 -29.23 -29.64
C SER A 466 -7.71 -30.54 -29.84
N ASP A 467 -7.28 -31.59 -29.15
CA ASP A 467 -7.98 -32.87 -29.09
C ASP A 467 -9.42 -32.71 -28.57
N GLU A 468 -9.63 -31.73 -27.69
CA GLU A 468 -10.94 -31.34 -27.18
C GLU A 468 -11.76 -30.49 -28.16
N LYS A 469 -11.28 -30.24 -29.39
CA LYS A 469 -11.88 -29.35 -30.41
C LYS A 469 -12.04 -27.90 -29.96
N VAL A 470 -11.06 -27.38 -29.21
CA VAL A 470 -11.02 -25.99 -28.74
C VAL A 470 -9.74 -25.33 -29.24
N GLU A 471 -9.83 -24.07 -29.67
CA GLU A 471 -8.66 -23.26 -30.02
C GLU A 471 -7.73 -23.06 -28.82
N PHE A 472 -6.44 -22.88 -29.08
CA PHE A 472 -5.47 -22.66 -28.02
C PHE A 472 -4.31 -21.77 -28.47
N TRP A 473 -3.59 -21.27 -27.48
CA TRP A 473 -2.40 -20.43 -27.61
C TRP A 473 -1.19 -21.19 -27.08
N TRP A 474 -0.06 -21.05 -27.76
CA TRP A 474 1.24 -21.50 -27.28
C TRP A 474 1.79 -20.51 -26.26
N CYS A 475 1.98 -20.95 -25.02
CA CYS A 475 2.59 -20.17 -23.94
C CYS A 475 3.74 -20.99 -23.33
N ALA A 476 4.98 -20.58 -23.61
CA ALA A 476 6.20 -21.33 -23.25
C ALA A 476 6.08 -22.84 -23.58
N ASN A 477 5.80 -23.14 -24.86
CA ASN A 477 5.63 -24.50 -25.40
C ASN A 477 4.50 -25.37 -24.79
N GLN A 478 3.57 -24.77 -24.05
CA GLN A 478 2.37 -25.44 -23.53
C GLN A 478 1.09 -24.83 -24.11
N LYS A 479 0.01 -25.63 -24.16
CA LYS A 479 -1.32 -25.16 -24.56
C LYS A 479 -1.89 -24.28 -23.45
N CYS A 480 -2.40 -23.10 -23.81
CA CYS A 480 -3.19 -22.23 -22.97
C CYS A 480 -4.48 -21.92 -23.73
N TYR A 481 -5.63 -22.22 -23.15
CA TYR A 481 -6.91 -22.17 -23.88
C TYR A 481 -7.58 -20.79 -23.84
N LYS A 482 -7.02 -19.84 -23.07
CA LYS A 482 -7.48 -18.45 -23.02
C LYS A 482 -6.33 -17.54 -22.55
N PRO A 483 -5.91 -16.53 -23.34
CA PRO A 483 -4.91 -15.56 -22.88
C PRO A 483 -5.45 -14.73 -21.71
N SER A 484 -4.56 -14.07 -20.96
CA SER A 484 -4.94 -13.07 -19.94
C SER A 484 -5.16 -11.67 -20.54
N ARG A 485 -4.85 -11.50 -21.84
CA ARG A 485 -5.04 -10.23 -22.53
C ARG A 485 -6.52 -9.89 -22.67
N GLN A 486 -6.88 -8.65 -22.38
CA GLN A 486 -8.25 -8.16 -22.51
C GLN A 486 -8.29 -6.66 -22.76
N LEU A 487 -9.42 -6.18 -23.29
CA LEU A 487 -9.72 -4.76 -23.34
C LEU A 487 -10.29 -4.29 -22.00
N HIS A 488 -9.91 -3.10 -21.58
CA HIS A 488 -10.32 -2.48 -20.33
C HIS A 488 -11.30 -1.33 -20.60
N SER A 489 -12.23 -1.13 -19.67
CA SER A 489 -13.12 0.04 -19.68
C SER A 489 -12.40 1.32 -19.26
N SER A 490 -13.00 2.48 -19.52
CA SER A 490 -12.46 3.77 -19.09
C SER A 490 -12.34 3.95 -17.58
N THR A 491 -13.11 3.18 -16.80
CA THR A 491 -13.00 3.14 -15.34
C THR A 491 -11.71 2.46 -14.87
N ASP A 492 -11.20 1.49 -15.64
CA ASP A 492 -9.98 0.72 -15.38
C ASP A 492 -8.77 1.27 -16.15
N TRP A 493 -8.77 2.56 -16.51
CA TRP A 493 -7.73 3.17 -17.36
C TRP A 493 -6.29 2.99 -16.85
N GLU A 494 -6.07 2.87 -15.54
CA GLU A 494 -4.74 2.61 -14.98
C GLU A 494 -4.19 1.24 -15.41
N LYS A 495 -5.08 0.30 -15.79
CA LYS A 495 -4.74 -1.03 -16.30
C LYS A 495 -4.55 -1.07 -17.82
N TYR A 496 -4.77 0.04 -18.54
CA TYR A 496 -4.61 0.06 -20.00
C TYR A 496 -3.29 -0.56 -20.45
N SER A 497 -3.42 -1.53 -21.34
CA SER A 497 -2.37 -2.31 -21.98
C SER A 497 -2.10 -1.80 -23.39
N LEU A 498 -1.05 -2.29 -24.03
CA LEU A 498 -0.78 -2.00 -25.44
C LEU A 498 -1.97 -2.35 -26.36
N LEU A 499 -2.75 -3.39 -26.02
CA LEU A 499 -3.96 -3.74 -26.75
C LEU A 499 -5.01 -2.62 -26.67
N ASP A 500 -5.18 -2.02 -25.49
CA ASP A 500 -6.07 -0.87 -25.30
C ASP A 500 -5.59 0.34 -26.10
N PHE A 501 -4.28 0.62 -26.09
CA PHE A 501 -3.70 1.71 -26.86
C PHE A 501 -3.97 1.58 -28.35
N LEU A 502 -3.71 0.42 -28.94
CA LEU A 502 -3.93 0.17 -30.37
C LEU A 502 -5.42 0.32 -30.72
N THR A 503 -6.31 -0.20 -29.86
CA THR A 503 -7.75 -0.19 -30.10
C THR A 503 -8.35 1.21 -29.94
N ILE A 504 -8.05 1.92 -28.85
CA ILE A 504 -8.58 3.25 -28.55
C ILE A 504 -8.07 4.29 -29.57
N LEU A 505 -6.80 4.17 -30.00
CA LEU A 505 -6.22 5.05 -31.02
C LEU A 505 -6.60 4.65 -32.45
N LYS A 506 -7.42 3.60 -32.63
CA LYS A 506 -7.87 3.09 -33.94
C LYS A 506 -6.69 2.78 -34.87
N VAL A 507 -5.61 2.26 -34.30
CA VAL A 507 -4.45 1.78 -35.06
C VAL A 507 -4.80 0.42 -35.64
N ASP A 508 -4.73 0.27 -36.96
CA ASP A 508 -4.87 -1.04 -37.59
C ASP A 508 -3.64 -1.89 -37.28
N PHE A 509 -3.85 -3.13 -36.81
CA PHE A 509 -2.77 -4.06 -36.45
C PHE A 509 -3.21 -5.51 -36.59
N LYS A 510 -2.25 -6.40 -36.82
CA LYS A 510 -2.47 -7.85 -36.79
C LYS A 510 -2.20 -8.39 -35.39
N GLU A 511 -3.14 -9.15 -34.84
CA GLU A 511 -2.99 -9.74 -33.49
C GLU A 511 -1.73 -10.62 -33.38
N SER A 512 -1.35 -11.32 -34.45
CA SER A 512 -0.11 -12.12 -34.48
C SER A 512 1.16 -11.30 -34.28
N ASP A 513 1.17 -10.05 -34.72
CA ASP A 513 2.34 -9.16 -34.63
C ASP A 513 2.44 -8.59 -33.21
N LEU A 514 1.29 -8.28 -32.59
CA LEU A 514 1.20 -7.97 -31.17
C LEU A 514 1.70 -9.14 -30.30
N GLU A 515 1.27 -10.37 -30.57
CA GLU A 515 1.74 -11.56 -29.84
C GLU A 515 3.27 -11.74 -29.94
N VAL A 516 3.83 -11.55 -31.13
CA VAL A 516 5.28 -11.57 -31.35
C VAL A 516 5.97 -10.47 -30.54
N TYR A 517 5.43 -9.27 -30.55
CA TYR A 517 5.98 -8.15 -29.79
C TYR A 517 6.02 -8.42 -28.29
N LEU A 518 4.92 -8.94 -27.72
CA LEU A 518 4.86 -9.28 -26.29
C LEU A 518 5.92 -10.33 -25.91
N ASN A 519 6.17 -11.32 -26.78
CA ASN A 519 7.23 -12.31 -26.58
C ASN A 519 8.63 -11.67 -26.64
N ILE A 520 8.84 -10.73 -27.57
CA ILE A 520 10.07 -9.94 -27.67
C ILE A 520 10.34 -9.18 -26.37
N ILE A 521 9.31 -8.54 -25.79
CA ILE A 521 9.45 -7.80 -24.53
C ILE A 521 9.74 -8.72 -23.36
N ASN A 522 9.06 -9.87 -23.24
CA ASN A 522 9.40 -10.88 -22.24
C ASN A 522 10.87 -11.30 -22.39
N LYS A 523 11.33 -11.60 -23.61
CA LYS A 523 12.71 -11.98 -23.88
C LYS A 523 13.71 -10.86 -23.53
N ALA A 524 13.40 -9.62 -23.88
CA ALA A 524 14.22 -8.46 -23.53
C ALA A 524 14.31 -8.28 -22.00
N ASN A 525 13.18 -8.36 -21.29
CA ASN A 525 13.13 -8.28 -19.83
C ASN A 525 13.90 -9.42 -19.16
N ARG A 526 13.83 -10.65 -19.69
CA ARG A 526 14.67 -11.78 -19.22
C ARG A 526 16.15 -11.47 -19.37
N PHE A 527 16.56 -11.04 -20.55
CA PHE A 527 17.97 -10.73 -20.83
C PHE A 527 18.50 -9.57 -19.97
N LEU A 528 17.73 -8.48 -19.87
CA LEU A 528 18.08 -7.30 -19.06
C LEU A 528 18.28 -7.66 -17.58
N LYS A 529 17.48 -8.58 -17.03
CA LYS A 529 17.62 -9.07 -15.65
C LYS A 529 18.99 -9.70 -15.36
N HIS A 530 19.63 -10.31 -16.35
CA HIS A 530 20.95 -10.94 -16.19
C HIS A 530 22.10 -10.01 -16.56
N LEU A 531 21.83 -8.91 -17.24
CA LEU A 531 22.86 -8.01 -17.76
C LEU A 531 23.40 -7.02 -16.72
N ASN A 532 23.05 -7.16 -15.43
CA ASN A 532 23.56 -6.36 -14.32
C ASN A 532 24.64 -7.10 -13.51
N CYS A 533 25.58 -6.34 -12.95
CA CYS A 533 26.49 -6.79 -11.91
C CYS A 533 25.70 -6.97 -10.61
N ARG A 534 25.72 -8.16 -10.02
CA ARG A 534 24.97 -8.46 -8.77
C ARG A 534 25.49 -7.71 -7.55
N LYS A 535 26.70 -7.13 -7.62
CA LYS A 535 27.32 -6.43 -6.49
C LYS A 535 27.00 -4.94 -6.47
N CYS A 536 27.23 -4.23 -7.57
CA CYS A 536 26.98 -2.79 -7.67
C CYS A 536 25.68 -2.44 -8.40
N ASN A 537 24.95 -3.44 -8.91
CA ASN A 537 23.73 -3.28 -9.71
C ASN A 537 23.88 -2.47 -11.02
N HIS A 538 25.12 -2.27 -11.50
CA HIS A 538 25.40 -1.64 -12.79
C HIS A 538 25.45 -2.69 -13.91
N ILE A 539 25.01 -2.37 -15.12
CA ILE A 539 25.17 -3.22 -16.32
C ILE A 539 26.60 -3.76 -16.51
N LEU A 540 26.67 -4.94 -17.09
CA LEU A 540 27.91 -5.58 -17.49
C LEU A 540 28.29 -5.16 -18.91
N TYR A 541 29.59 -4.94 -19.14
CA TYR A 541 30.13 -4.52 -20.42
C TYR A 541 30.71 -5.70 -21.20
N PRO A 542 30.54 -5.76 -22.52
CA PRO A 542 31.25 -6.69 -23.39
C PRO A 542 32.77 -6.73 -23.11
N LYS A 543 33.32 -7.94 -22.95
CA LYS A 543 34.77 -8.16 -22.72
C LYS A 543 35.57 -8.41 -24.02
N GLY A 544 34.93 -8.41 -25.22
CA GLY A 544 35.64 -8.56 -26.50
C GLY A 544 34.79 -8.36 -27.77
N LYS A 545 35.47 -8.21 -28.93
CA LYS A 545 34.88 -8.23 -30.29
C LYS A 545 34.95 -9.67 -30.83
N THR A 546 33.87 -10.44 -30.83
CA THR A 546 33.82 -11.62 -31.72
C THR A 546 33.20 -11.17 -33.04
N GLN A 547 33.94 -11.34 -34.14
CA GLN A 547 33.59 -10.72 -35.44
C GLN A 547 32.36 -11.35 -36.13
N TYR A 548 31.74 -12.37 -35.56
CA TYR A 548 30.57 -13.02 -36.16
C TYR A 548 29.61 -13.56 -35.10
N ALA A 549 28.73 -12.71 -34.60
CA ALA A 549 27.37 -13.12 -34.28
C ALA A 549 26.45 -11.90 -34.10
N PHE A 550 25.22 -12.05 -34.55
CA PHE A 550 24.08 -11.20 -34.15
C PHE A 550 23.92 -11.19 -32.61
N TYR A 551 24.33 -12.31 -31.98
CA TYR A 551 24.50 -12.57 -30.54
C TYR A 551 25.99 -12.49 -30.08
N GLY A 552 26.83 -11.73 -30.80
CA GLY A 552 28.30 -11.85 -30.82
C GLY A 552 29.08 -11.38 -29.60
N ILE A 553 28.41 -11.21 -28.47
CA ILE A 553 29.03 -10.91 -27.19
C ILE A 553 28.32 -11.79 -26.16
N SER A 554 28.90 -12.94 -25.86
CA SER A 554 28.46 -13.78 -24.73
C SER A 554 29.27 -13.50 -23.47
N HIS A 555 30.33 -12.71 -23.55
CA HIS A 555 31.27 -12.46 -22.46
C HIS A 555 31.18 -11.01 -22.01
N PHE A 556 30.86 -10.83 -20.74
CA PHE A 556 30.63 -9.54 -20.12
C PHE A 556 31.52 -9.36 -18.88
N ALA A 557 31.72 -8.14 -18.42
CA ALA A 557 32.45 -7.82 -17.20
C ALA A 557 31.96 -6.50 -16.59
N CYS A 558 32.02 -6.37 -15.26
CA CYS A 558 31.79 -5.09 -14.61
C CYS A 558 32.98 -4.15 -14.86
N LYS A 559 32.73 -2.88 -15.17
CA LYS A 559 33.77 -1.85 -15.33
C LYS A 559 33.75 -0.76 -14.26
N THR A 560 32.80 -0.80 -13.33
CA THR A 560 32.69 0.17 -12.23
C THR A 560 33.96 0.11 -11.37
N GLU A 561 34.63 1.26 -11.20
CA GLU A 561 35.91 1.39 -10.49
C GLU A 561 35.85 0.85 -9.05
N ASP A 562 34.79 1.21 -8.31
CA ASP A 562 34.62 0.84 -6.90
C ASP A 562 33.95 -0.53 -6.68
N CYS A 563 33.77 -1.33 -7.74
CA CYS A 563 33.10 -2.62 -7.62
C CYS A 563 34.09 -3.76 -7.36
N SER A 564 33.84 -4.57 -6.33
CA SER A 564 34.65 -5.77 -6.03
C SER A 564 34.60 -6.85 -7.13
N GLU A 565 33.67 -6.74 -8.07
CA GLU A 565 33.52 -7.65 -9.22
C GLU A 565 34.08 -7.04 -10.53
N LYS A 566 34.81 -5.91 -10.47
CA LYS A 566 35.41 -5.25 -11.63
C LYS A 566 36.30 -6.22 -12.42
N GLY A 567 36.13 -6.27 -13.74
CA GLY A 567 36.93 -7.06 -14.66
C GLY A 567 36.64 -8.57 -14.66
N LYS A 568 35.87 -9.09 -13.70
CA LYS A 568 35.46 -10.50 -13.67
C LYS A 568 34.56 -10.83 -14.85
N GLU A 569 34.87 -11.94 -15.50
CA GLU A 569 34.18 -12.37 -16.71
C GLU A 569 32.91 -13.14 -16.39
N ILE A 570 31.84 -12.78 -17.09
CA ILE A 570 30.51 -13.35 -16.94
C ILE A 570 30.06 -13.78 -18.33
N TYR A 571 29.90 -15.09 -18.50
CA TYR A 571 29.30 -15.67 -19.69
C TYR A 571 27.76 -15.66 -19.58
N LEU A 572 27.10 -15.04 -20.55
CA LEU A 572 25.65 -15.04 -20.73
C LEU A 572 25.30 -15.56 -22.13
N SER A 573 24.43 -16.56 -22.20
CA SER A 573 23.97 -17.13 -23.48
C SER A 573 22.59 -17.76 -23.34
N HIS A 574 22.00 -18.23 -24.44
CA HIS A 574 20.79 -19.03 -24.39
C HIS A 574 21.12 -20.51 -24.23
N CYS A 575 20.20 -21.25 -23.63
CA CYS A 575 20.29 -22.70 -23.55
C CYS A 575 20.37 -23.34 -24.95
N LEU A 576 21.26 -24.33 -25.10
CA LEU A 576 21.44 -25.06 -26.36
C LEU A 576 20.19 -25.85 -26.78
N ASN A 577 19.39 -26.30 -25.81
CA ASN A 577 18.12 -26.97 -26.07
C ASN A 577 17.05 -25.96 -26.51
N GLY A 578 16.65 -26.00 -27.78
CA GLY A 578 15.59 -25.13 -28.32
C GLY A 578 14.19 -25.33 -27.72
N TYR A 579 13.99 -26.36 -26.89
CA TYR A 579 12.77 -26.56 -26.09
C TYR A 579 12.86 -25.97 -24.67
N CYS A 580 13.99 -25.35 -24.33
CA CYS A 580 14.24 -24.71 -23.06
C CYS A 580 14.52 -23.23 -23.30
N GLU A 581 13.64 -22.36 -22.81
CA GLU A 581 13.77 -20.90 -22.99
C GLU A 581 14.70 -20.24 -21.97
N MET A 582 15.36 -21.03 -21.11
CA MET A 582 16.20 -20.50 -20.04
C MET A 582 17.55 -20.00 -20.57
N GLU A 583 18.05 -18.94 -19.95
CA GLU A 583 19.37 -18.41 -20.17
C GLU A 583 20.43 -19.19 -19.37
N ILE A 584 21.64 -19.21 -19.92
CA ILE A 584 22.85 -19.63 -19.24
C ILE A 584 23.50 -18.37 -18.66
N ASP A 585 23.64 -18.34 -17.35
CA ASP A 585 24.40 -17.35 -16.61
C ASP A 585 25.51 -18.06 -15.86
N SER A 586 26.76 -17.83 -16.23
CA SER A 586 27.94 -18.46 -15.61
C SER A 586 28.06 -18.25 -14.10
N ARG A 587 27.37 -17.25 -13.55
CA ARG A 587 27.34 -17.02 -12.08
C ARG A 587 26.49 -18.04 -11.35
N ASP A 588 25.53 -18.66 -12.05
CA ASP A 588 24.64 -19.69 -11.51
C ASP A 588 24.91 -21.08 -12.08
N SER A 589 25.64 -21.16 -13.19
CA SER A 589 25.78 -22.37 -13.99
C SER A 589 27.20 -22.91 -13.85
N VAL A 590 27.32 -24.22 -13.69
CA VAL A 590 28.61 -24.92 -13.71
C VAL A 590 28.95 -25.43 -15.09
N ARG A 591 30.21 -25.72 -15.36
CA ARG A 591 30.64 -26.39 -16.60
C ARG A 591 30.51 -27.91 -16.48
N CYS A 592 30.13 -28.56 -17.57
CA CYS A 592 30.14 -30.02 -17.64
C CYS A 592 31.57 -30.58 -17.64
N LYS A 593 31.71 -31.84 -17.23
CA LYS A 593 33.00 -32.54 -17.15
C LYS A 593 33.12 -33.60 -18.26
N PRO A 594 33.73 -33.26 -19.41
CA PRO A 594 34.03 -34.24 -20.45
C PRO A 594 35.14 -35.21 -20.00
N ASN A 595 34.98 -36.51 -20.28
CA ASN A 595 35.95 -37.53 -19.88
C ASN A 595 37.33 -37.29 -20.51
N GLY A 596 38.38 -37.27 -19.69
CA GLY A 596 39.76 -37.07 -20.15
C GLY A 596 40.13 -35.63 -20.50
N PHE A 597 39.28 -34.65 -20.19
CA PHE A 597 39.54 -33.23 -20.46
C PHE A 597 39.24 -32.36 -19.23
N GLU A 598 39.97 -31.25 -19.11
CA GLU A 598 39.76 -30.27 -18.04
C GLU A 598 38.43 -29.51 -18.23
N ALA A 599 37.61 -29.50 -17.17
CA ALA A 599 36.27 -28.89 -17.22
C ALA A 599 36.30 -27.39 -17.50
N GLU A 600 37.27 -26.66 -16.96
CA GLU A 600 37.33 -25.20 -17.11
C GLU A 600 37.67 -24.79 -18.55
N SER A 601 38.48 -25.59 -19.25
CA SER A 601 38.90 -25.30 -20.62
C SER A 601 37.94 -25.86 -21.67
N CYS A 602 37.45 -27.08 -21.46
CA CYS A 602 36.68 -27.81 -22.46
C CYS A 602 35.20 -27.99 -22.13
N GLY A 603 34.80 -27.81 -20.87
CA GLY A 603 33.42 -27.95 -20.42
C GLY A 603 32.52 -26.79 -20.89
N TRP A 604 31.30 -27.15 -21.30
CA TRP A 604 30.23 -26.20 -21.61
C TRP A 604 29.34 -26.00 -20.39
N TYR A 605 28.79 -24.81 -20.22
CA TYR A 605 27.88 -24.52 -19.11
C TYR A 605 26.62 -25.39 -19.17
N VAL A 606 26.26 -25.99 -18.03
CA VAL A 606 25.09 -26.84 -17.85
C VAL A 606 23.88 -25.95 -17.58
N CYS A 607 22.81 -26.12 -18.36
CA CYS A 607 21.55 -25.42 -18.11
C CYS A 607 20.96 -25.83 -16.75
N ASN A 608 20.69 -24.85 -15.88
CA ASN A 608 20.10 -25.09 -14.56
C ASN A 608 18.68 -25.67 -14.60
N HIS A 609 17.99 -25.57 -15.73
CA HIS A 609 16.63 -26.09 -15.89
C HIS A 609 16.59 -27.44 -16.60
N CYS A 610 17.11 -27.54 -17.84
CA CYS A 610 17.01 -28.77 -18.63
C CYS A 610 18.28 -29.62 -18.67
N HIS A 611 19.34 -29.22 -17.93
CA HIS A 611 20.60 -29.96 -17.85
C HIS A 611 21.32 -30.19 -19.19
N SER A 612 20.96 -29.46 -20.25
CA SER A 612 21.70 -29.50 -21.52
C SER A 612 23.02 -28.76 -21.38
N CYS A 613 24.10 -29.33 -21.92
CA CYS A 613 25.43 -28.70 -21.97
C CYS A 613 26.00 -28.70 -23.40
N CYS A 614 26.42 -29.85 -23.93
CA CYS A 614 27.04 -29.98 -25.24
C CYS A 614 26.44 -31.10 -26.10
N SER A 615 26.52 -30.95 -27.42
CA SER A 615 26.21 -31.97 -28.42
C SER A 615 27.34 -32.09 -29.44
N SER A 616 27.51 -33.27 -30.02
CA SER A 616 28.61 -33.53 -30.96
C SER A 616 28.52 -32.62 -32.20
N GLU A 617 27.31 -32.37 -32.69
CA GLU A 617 27.06 -31.43 -33.78
C GLU A 617 27.61 -30.02 -33.49
N GLN A 618 27.39 -29.51 -32.27
CA GLN A 618 27.84 -28.17 -31.91
C GLN A 618 29.34 -28.12 -31.61
N LEU A 619 29.90 -29.20 -31.06
CA LEU A 619 31.35 -29.34 -30.88
C LEU A 619 32.08 -29.40 -32.22
N GLN A 620 31.53 -30.11 -33.21
CA GLN A 620 32.07 -30.14 -34.57
C GLN A 620 32.02 -28.76 -35.24
N ARG A 621 30.91 -28.02 -35.10
CA ARG A 621 30.82 -26.63 -35.57
C ARG A 621 31.87 -25.76 -34.90
N ARG A 622 32.07 -25.91 -33.59
CA ARG A 622 33.11 -25.18 -32.84
C ARG A 622 34.51 -25.53 -33.31
N LYS A 623 34.82 -26.81 -33.55
CA LYS A 623 36.09 -27.25 -34.15
C LYS A 623 36.31 -26.61 -35.51
N TRP A 624 35.30 -26.64 -36.37
CA TRP A 624 35.38 -26.03 -37.70
C TRP A 624 35.74 -24.53 -37.63
N VAL A 625 35.12 -23.78 -36.71
CA VAL A 625 35.45 -22.36 -36.48
C VAL A 625 36.89 -22.18 -36.01
N TYR A 626 37.37 -22.99 -35.06
CA TYR A 626 38.74 -22.92 -34.57
C TYR A 626 39.76 -23.17 -35.68
N ASP A 627 39.57 -24.27 -36.41
CA ASP A 627 40.53 -24.72 -37.41
C ASP A 627 40.53 -23.82 -38.66
N ASN A 628 39.35 -23.37 -39.12
CA ASN A 628 39.19 -22.70 -40.43
C ASN A 628 39.06 -21.17 -40.34
N ILE A 629 38.56 -20.63 -39.22
CA ILE A 629 38.38 -19.17 -39.05
C ILE A 629 39.46 -18.60 -38.14
N MET A 630 39.70 -19.23 -36.99
CA MET A 630 40.66 -18.74 -36.00
C MET A 630 42.11 -19.19 -36.28
N HIS A 631 42.31 -20.06 -37.28
CA HIS A 631 43.60 -20.68 -37.61
C HIS A 631 44.31 -21.28 -36.38
N SER A 632 43.52 -21.91 -35.50
CA SER A 632 43.99 -22.48 -34.24
C SER A 632 43.41 -23.88 -34.06
N GLU A 633 44.20 -24.83 -33.59
CA GLU A 633 43.72 -26.20 -33.40
C GLU A 633 42.71 -26.30 -32.25
N TYR A 634 41.55 -26.92 -32.51
CA TYR A 634 40.60 -27.28 -31.45
C TYR A 634 41.06 -28.51 -30.66
N LYS A 635 41.36 -28.32 -29.36
CA LYS A 635 41.96 -29.34 -28.47
C LYS A 635 41.01 -30.02 -27.48
N CYS A 636 39.70 -29.88 -27.67
CA CYS A 636 38.70 -30.39 -26.73
C CYS A 636 37.91 -31.58 -27.31
N HIS A 637 37.10 -32.23 -26.45
CA HIS A 637 36.20 -33.32 -26.82
C HIS A 637 35.29 -32.98 -28.02
N LEU A 638 35.04 -33.99 -28.87
CA LEU A 638 34.14 -33.88 -30.03
C LEU A 638 32.83 -34.66 -29.86
N GLU A 639 32.79 -35.58 -28.91
CA GLU A 639 31.58 -36.32 -28.54
C GLU A 639 30.87 -35.62 -27.38
N GLY A 640 29.74 -34.98 -27.66
CA GLY A 640 28.99 -34.25 -26.65
C GLY A 640 28.22 -35.17 -25.71
N HIS A 641 28.02 -34.73 -24.46
CA HIS A 641 27.27 -35.49 -23.43
C HIS A 641 25.88 -35.93 -23.88
N ARG A 642 25.20 -35.12 -24.71
CA ARG A 642 23.93 -35.50 -25.35
C ARG A 642 24.03 -36.83 -26.10
N ASN A 643 25.10 -36.99 -26.90
CA ASN A 643 25.30 -38.17 -27.73
C ASN A 643 25.79 -39.37 -26.93
N LEU A 644 26.48 -39.14 -25.81
CA LEU A 644 26.90 -40.16 -24.86
C LEU A 644 25.77 -40.64 -23.94
N GLY A 645 24.57 -40.04 -24.02
CA GLY A 645 23.48 -40.34 -23.09
C GLY A 645 23.76 -39.89 -21.65
N VAL A 646 24.70 -38.96 -21.46
CA VAL A 646 25.12 -38.46 -20.14
C VAL A 646 24.38 -37.17 -19.81
N ILE A 647 23.76 -37.13 -18.63
CA ILE A 647 23.13 -35.92 -18.09
C ILE A 647 24.06 -35.33 -17.04
N SER A 648 24.51 -34.08 -17.24
CA SER A 648 25.40 -33.42 -16.30
C SER A 648 24.64 -32.76 -15.14
N CYS A 649 25.21 -32.82 -13.94
CA CYS A 649 24.71 -32.13 -12.76
C CYS A 649 24.86 -30.61 -12.91
N ASN A 650 23.79 -29.87 -12.68
CA ASN A 650 23.79 -28.41 -12.74
C ASN A 650 24.47 -27.72 -11.53
N LYS A 651 24.90 -28.49 -10.52
CA LYS A 651 25.60 -27.97 -9.33
C LYS A 651 27.11 -28.23 -9.31
N CYS A 652 27.59 -29.28 -9.97
CA CYS A 652 29.01 -29.64 -9.96
C CYS A 652 29.57 -30.14 -11.31
N GLY A 653 28.73 -30.30 -12.33
CA GLY A 653 29.14 -30.72 -13.67
C GLY A 653 29.33 -32.23 -13.86
N ASP A 654 29.35 -33.01 -12.77
CA ASP A 654 29.51 -34.48 -12.83
C ASP A 654 28.27 -35.18 -13.41
N PRO A 655 28.43 -36.37 -14.01
CA PRO A 655 27.30 -37.18 -14.48
C PRO A 655 26.27 -37.47 -13.38
N MET A 656 25.00 -37.40 -13.76
CA MET A 656 23.88 -37.84 -12.95
C MET A 656 23.50 -39.26 -13.35
N GLU A 657 23.22 -40.09 -12.36
CA GLU A 657 22.84 -41.48 -12.55
C GLU A 657 21.41 -41.72 -12.09
N ALA A 658 20.71 -42.68 -12.69
CA ALA A 658 19.42 -43.11 -12.15
C ALA A 658 19.66 -43.78 -10.80
N ASN A 659 18.76 -43.55 -9.84
CA ASN A 659 18.85 -44.26 -8.58
C ASN A 659 18.68 -45.77 -8.85
N GLU A 660 19.66 -46.56 -8.39
CA GLU A 660 19.47 -48.00 -8.34
C GLU A 660 18.26 -48.30 -7.46
N THR A 661 17.40 -49.18 -7.97
CA THR A 661 16.11 -49.47 -7.36
C THR A 661 16.32 -50.27 -6.07
N ASN A 662 16.58 -49.59 -4.95
CA ASN A 662 16.77 -50.21 -3.63
C ASN A 662 15.41 -50.46 -2.96
N ILE A 663 14.69 -51.46 -3.50
CA ILE A 663 13.36 -51.87 -3.02
C ILE A 663 13.38 -52.25 -1.54
N ASP A 664 14.46 -52.87 -1.08
CA ASP A 664 14.59 -53.34 0.30
C ASP A 664 14.64 -52.17 1.29
N GLU A 665 15.47 -51.16 1.00
CA GLU A 665 15.55 -49.95 1.82
C GLU A 665 14.26 -49.13 1.75
N TYR A 666 13.64 -49.02 0.57
CA TYR A 666 12.33 -48.38 0.40
C TYR A 666 11.26 -49.06 1.27
N ASN A 667 11.13 -50.39 1.16
CA ASN A 667 10.15 -51.16 1.93
C ASN A 667 10.42 -51.08 3.44
N ARG A 668 11.69 -51.09 3.84
CA ARG A 668 12.09 -50.90 5.25
C ARG A 668 11.62 -49.55 5.80
N ILE A 669 11.83 -48.47 5.05
CA ILE A 669 11.41 -47.12 5.44
C ILE A 669 9.88 -47.00 5.41
N LEU A 670 9.22 -47.54 4.39
CA LEU A 670 7.75 -47.55 4.30
C LEU A 670 7.13 -48.30 5.48
N ASN A 671 7.63 -49.49 5.80
CA ASN A 671 7.17 -50.27 6.94
C ASN A 671 7.37 -49.51 8.26
N TRP A 672 8.49 -48.79 8.41
CA TRP A 672 8.71 -47.93 9.56
C TRP A 672 7.66 -46.81 9.64
N PHE A 673 7.36 -46.11 8.53
CA PHE A 673 6.33 -45.08 8.51
C PHE A 673 4.95 -45.64 8.85
N VAL A 674 4.54 -46.76 8.25
CA VAL A 674 3.25 -47.39 8.50
C VAL A 674 3.12 -47.84 9.96
N THR A 675 4.16 -48.44 10.53
CA THR A 675 4.15 -48.94 11.91
C THR A 675 4.11 -47.81 12.96
N ASN A 676 4.71 -46.66 12.65
CA ASN A 676 4.86 -45.54 13.59
C ASN A 676 3.92 -44.37 13.30
N LYS A 677 3.02 -44.48 12.32
CA LYS A 677 2.17 -43.38 11.84
C LYS A 677 1.32 -42.69 12.91
N ASP A 678 0.92 -43.44 13.96
CA ASP A 678 0.11 -42.94 15.07
C ASP A 678 0.92 -42.75 16.37
N LYS A 679 2.21 -43.14 16.38
CA LYS A 679 3.08 -43.16 17.58
C LYS A 679 4.21 -42.13 17.55
N SER A 680 4.62 -41.72 16.36
CA SER A 680 5.77 -40.83 16.16
C SER A 680 5.32 -39.38 16.05
N ASP A 681 5.79 -38.52 16.94
CA ASP A 681 5.56 -37.05 16.89
C ASP A 681 6.07 -36.38 15.61
N ARG A 682 6.94 -37.08 14.86
CA ARG A 682 7.41 -36.63 13.53
C ARG A 682 6.39 -36.82 12.42
N ILE A 683 5.40 -37.70 12.57
CA ILE A 683 4.36 -37.93 11.55
C ILE A 683 3.14 -37.12 11.97
N HIS A 684 2.88 -36.03 11.27
CA HIS A 684 1.77 -35.14 11.58
C HIS A 684 0.42 -35.74 11.13
N LYS A 685 0.38 -36.30 9.92
CA LYS A 685 -0.79 -36.94 9.31
C LYS A 685 -0.35 -38.06 8.38
N SER A 686 -1.22 -39.04 8.18
CA SER A 686 -1.02 -40.10 7.19
C SER A 686 -2.36 -40.60 6.65
N GLY A 687 -2.33 -41.27 5.51
CA GLY A 687 -3.49 -41.92 4.93
C GLY A 687 -3.14 -42.68 3.66
N LYS A 688 -4.17 -43.23 3.01
CA LYS A 688 -4.06 -43.84 1.69
C LYS A 688 -4.81 -43.04 0.64
N ASN A 689 -4.32 -43.04 -0.59
CA ASN A 689 -5.01 -42.44 -1.74
C ASN A 689 -6.00 -43.43 -2.38
N LYS A 690 -6.71 -43.00 -3.44
CA LYS A 690 -7.69 -43.82 -4.19
C LYS A 690 -7.09 -45.09 -4.83
N ARG A 691 -5.76 -45.23 -4.88
CA ARG A 691 -5.02 -46.36 -5.45
C ARG A 691 -4.34 -47.21 -4.36
N ASP A 692 -4.80 -47.10 -3.12
CA ASP A 692 -4.29 -47.80 -1.94
C ASP A 692 -2.80 -47.52 -1.62
N LYS A 693 -2.28 -46.37 -2.06
CA LYS A 693 -0.90 -45.93 -1.79
C LYS A 693 -0.84 -44.98 -0.61
N TRP A 694 0.14 -45.16 0.27
CA TRP A 694 0.36 -44.36 1.47
C TRP A 694 0.91 -42.97 1.17
N TRP A 695 0.49 -42.02 1.99
CA TRP A 695 1.07 -40.68 2.10
C TRP A 695 1.23 -40.30 3.57
N PHE A 696 2.23 -39.48 3.85
CA PHE A 696 2.63 -39.03 5.18
C PHE A 696 3.01 -37.56 5.13
N THR A 697 2.59 -36.78 6.13
CA THR A 697 3.10 -35.43 6.34
C THR A 697 4.09 -35.48 7.50
N ILE A 698 5.37 -35.20 7.22
CA ILE A 698 6.45 -35.27 8.20
C ILE A 698 6.80 -33.88 8.71
N ARG A 699 6.91 -33.73 10.03
CA ARG A 699 7.32 -32.51 10.70
C ARG A 699 8.82 -32.52 10.96
N ARG A 700 9.48 -31.37 10.75
CA ARG A 700 10.89 -31.13 11.10
C ARG A 700 11.20 -31.41 12.57
N GLY A 701 10.32 -30.96 13.47
CA GLY A 701 10.52 -31.09 14.92
C GLY A 701 11.74 -30.31 15.37
N ASN A 702 12.63 -30.96 16.13
CA ASN A 702 13.85 -30.34 16.66
C ASN A 702 15.06 -30.41 15.71
N ASP A 703 14.93 -31.05 14.55
CA ASP A 703 16.02 -31.11 13.58
C ASP A 703 16.30 -29.70 13.01
N THR A 704 17.57 -29.37 12.76
CA THR A 704 17.90 -28.20 11.94
C THR A 704 17.37 -28.40 10.51
N MET A 705 17.18 -27.32 9.74
CA MET A 705 16.71 -27.44 8.35
C MET A 705 17.67 -28.30 7.51
N GLU A 706 18.97 -28.22 7.74
CA GLU A 706 19.97 -29.02 7.04
C GLU A 706 19.85 -30.53 7.35
N GLU A 707 19.65 -30.88 8.63
CA GLU A 707 19.44 -32.29 9.04
C GLU A 707 18.12 -32.84 8.52
N PHE A 708 17.07 -32.03 8.53
CA PHE A 708 15.77 -32.41 7.97
C PHE A 708 15.87 -32.63 6.47
N ARG A 709 16.56 -31.74 5.75
CA ARG A 709 16.88 -31.88 4.33
C ARG A 709 17.63 -33.16 4.03
N LYS A 710 18.68 -33.51 4.80
CA LYS A 710 19.41 -34.78 4.63
C LYS A 710 18.48 -35.99 4.73
N LYS A 711 17.50 -35.98 5.64
CA LYS A 711 16.50 -37.06 5.76
C LYS A 711 15.55 -37.10 4.56
N LEU A 712 15.02 -35.95 4.13
CA LEU A 712 14.17 -35.86 2.96
C LEU A 712 14.90 -36.31 1.68
N THR A 713 16.16 -35.91 1.50
CA THR A 713 17.03 -36.35 0.41
C THR A 713 17.17 -37.87 0.41
N LYS A 714 17.38 -38.49 1.58
CA LYS A 714 17.44 -39.95 1.68
C LYS A 714 16.12 -40.61 1.25
N TYR A 715 14.97 -40.10 1.70
CA TYR A 715 13.67 -40.64 1.32
C TYR A 715 13.41 -40.49 -0.18
N HIS A 716 13.75 -39.34 -0.75
CA HIS A 716 13.62 -39.09 -2.18
C HIS A 716 14.53 -40.00 -3.01
N GLN A 717 15.79 -40.21 -2.57
CA GLN A 717 16.75 -41.11 -3.22
C GLN A 717 16.29 -42.57 -3.27
N VAL A 718 15.59 -43.06 -2.23
CA VAL A 718 15.06 -44.43 -2.21
C VAL A 718 13.72 -44.59 -2.95
N GLY A 719 13.18 -43.51 -3.52
CA GLY A 719 12.00 -43.55 -4.41
C GLY A 719 10.68 -43.07 -3.81
N PHE A 720 10.69 -42.32 -2.70
CA PHE A 720 9.49 -41.62 -2.23
C PHE A 720 9.24 -40.33 -3.02
N GLN A 721 7.97 -40.04 -3.29
CA GLN A 721 7.53 -38.79 -3.92
C GLN A 721 7.46 -37.66 -2.90
N ILE A 722 8.10 -36.53 -3.22
CA ILE A 722 8.09 -35.31 -2.41
C ILE A 722 7.80 -34.11 -3.34
N PRO A 723 6.53 -33.72 -3.53
CA PRO A 723 6.14 -32.74 -4.56
C PRO A 723 6.80 -31.37 -4.44
N ASP A 724 6.98 -30.90 -3.20
CA ASP A 724 7.61 -29.62 -2.87
C ASP A 724 9.05 -29.82 -2.36
N PHE A 725 9.79 -30.80 -2.89
CA PHE A 725 11.12 -31.14 -2.38
C PHE A 725 12.03 -29.92 -2.31
N GLU A 726 12.01 -29.02 -3.28
CA GLU A 726 12.89 -27.85 -3.32
C GLU A 726 12.53 -26.75 -2.30
N ASN A 727 11.35 -26.80 -1.67
CA ASN A 727 10.88 -25.76 -0.75
C ASN A 727 11.28 -26.07 0.71
N ASP A 728 11.91 -25.12 1.40
CA ASP A 728 12.21 -25.24 2.83
C ASP A 728 10.93 -25.07 3.66
N LYS A 729 10.30 -26.20 4.00
CA LYS A 729 9.06 -26.24 4.81
C LYS A 729 9.28 -27.08 6.07
N ASP A 730 8.69 -26.64 7.18
CA ASP A 730 8.70 -27.40 8.44
C ASP A 730 7.77 -28.64 8.42
N LEU A 731 6.87 -28.70 7.42
CA LEU A 731 6.00 -29.84 7.16
C LEU A 731 6.16 -30.25 5.69
N GLN A 732 6.57 -31.50 5.46
CA GLN A 732 6.80 -32.04 4.12
C GLN A 732 5.87 -33.22 3.84
N LEU A 733 5.20 -33.20 2.69
CA LEU A 733 4.45 -34.35 2.19
C LEU A 733 5.41 -35.36 1.55
N ILE A 734 5.31 -36.62 1.98
CA ILE A 734 6.02 -37.77 1.43
C ILE A 734 4.98 -38.82 1.07
N SER A 735 5.02 -39.35 -0.15
CA SER A 735 4.09 -40.38 -0.59
C SER A 735 4.76 -41.51 -1.35
N GLU A 736 4.12 -42.67 -1.35
CA GLU A 736 4.48 -43.73 -2.29
C GLU A 736 4.21 -43.27 -3.72
N PRO A 737 5.09 -43.61 -4.69
CA PRO A 737 4.78 -43.42 -6.09
C PRO A 737 3.65 -44.35 -6.55
N ILE A 738 2.88 -43.85 -7.52
CA ILE A 738 1.87 -44.66 -8.22
C ILE A 738 2.52 -45.86 -8.91
N ASP A 739 3.62 -45.61 -9.62
CA ASP A 739 4.46 -46.63 -10.28
C ASP A 739 5.91 -46.42 -9.84
N PHE A 740 6.36 -47.29 -8.95
CA PHE A 740 7.69 -47.21 -8.35
C PHE A 740 8.82 -47.41 -9.36
N LYS A 741 8.66 -48.32 -10.33
CA LYS A 741 9.68 -48.59 -11.35
C LYS A 741 9.83 -47.40 -12.28
N LYS A 742 8.72 -46.84 -12.75
CA LYS A 742 8.72 -45.65 -13.59
C LYS A 742 9.25 -44.43 -12.85
N HIS A 743 8.81 -44.21 -11.61
CA HIS A 743 9.25 -43.08 -10.80
C HIS A 743 10.76 -43.12 -10.49
N SER A 744 11.30 -44.30 -10.13
CA SER A 744 12.73 -44.45 -9.84
C SER A 744 13.62 -44.14 -11.05
N LYS A 745 13.16 -44.45 -12.28
CA LYS A 745 13.87 -44.10 -13.53
C LYS A 745 13.85 -42.60 -13.83
N ASP A 746 12.80 -41.89 -13.39
CA ASP A 746 12.63 -40.45 -13.59
C ASP A 746 13.36 -39.60 -12.53
N ILE A 747 13.96 -40.23 -11.51
CA ILE A 747 14.82 -39.56 -10.51
C ILE A 747 16.29 -39.86 -10.81
N LEU A 748 17.05 -38.80 -11.07
CA LEU A 748 18.49 -38.86 -11.29
C LEU A 748 19.21 -38.19 -10.12
N THR A 749 20.27 -38.81 -9.60
CA THR A 749 21.07 -38.27 -8.49
C THR A 749 22.52 -38.10 -8.92
N CYS A 750 23.13 -36.98 -8.55
CA CYS A 750 24.56 -36.78 -8.66
C CYS A 750 25.28 -37.43 -7.48
N LYS A 751 26.13 -38.43 -7.74
CA LYS A 751 26.91 -39.10 -6.69
C LYS A 751 27.91 -38.18 -5.99
N THR A 752 28.41 -37.15 -6.66
CA THR A 752 29.42 -36.24 -6.09
C THR A 752 28.85 -35.28 -5.06
N CYS A 753 27.71 -34.63 -5.37
CA CYS A 753 27.16 -33.57 -4.51
C CYS A 753 25.76 -33.88 -3.97
N GLY A 754 25.17 -35.03 -4.30
CA GLY A 754 23.84 -35.44 -3.84
C GLY A 754 22.68 -34.69 -4.48
N ASN A 755 22.94 -33.79 -5.45
CA ASN A 755 21.90 -33.04 -6.14
C ASN A 755 20.95 -33.97 -6.92
N ILE A 756 19.65 -33.74 -6.81
CA ILE A 756 18.62 -34.59 -7.40
C ILE A 756 17.90 -33.86 -8.54
N LEU A 757 17.67 -34.57 -9.64
CA LEU A 757 16.82 -34.16 -10.74
C LEU A 757 15.61 -35.09 -10.80
N ASP A 758 14.47 -34.58 -10.34
CA ASP A 758 13.18 -35.26 -10.40
C ASP A 758 12.39 -34.83 -11.65
N LEU A 759 12.16 -35.75 -12.57
CA LEU A 759 11.39 -35.53 -13.80
C LEU A 759 9.91 -35.94 -13.67
N SER A 760 9.46 -36.38 -12.49
CA SER A 760 8.09 -36.86 -12.28
C SER A 760 7.09 -35.75 -11.91
N ASN A 761 7.57 -34.64 -11.35
CA ASN A 761 6.70 -33.57 -10.81
C ASN A 761 6.54 -32.36 -11.75
N ASP A 762 7.56 -32.00 -12.54
CA ASP A 762 7.52 -30.86 -13.46
C ASP A 762 7.53 -31.36 -14.91
N LEU A 763 6.34 -31.46 -15.52
CA LEU A 763 6.15 -31.95 -16.89
C LEU A 763 6.88 -31.08 -17.94
N GLU A 764 7.01 -29.78 -17.70
CA GLU A 764 7.70 -28.85 -18.60
C GLU A 764 9.19 -29.15 -18.61
N LYS A 765 9.78 -29.21 -17.41
CA LYS A 765 11.18 -29.57 -17.21
C LYS A 765 11.46 -30.97 -17.76
N ALA A 766 10.60 -31.94 -17.44
CA ALA A 766 10.73 -33.31 -17.90
C ALA A 766 10.73 -33.41 -19.42
N ARG A 767 9.80 -32.72 -20.10
CA ARG A 767 9.74 -32.68 -21.57
C ARG A 767 11.00 -32.07 -22.16
N ALA A 768 11.47 -30.94 -21.61
CA ALA A 768 12.68 -30.28 -22.09
C ALA A 768 13.93 -31.18 -21.92
N VAL A 769 14.09 -31.81 -20.75
CA VAL A 769 15.18 -32.76 -20.45
C VAL A 769 15.12 -33.96 -21.38
N LYS A 770 13.98 -34.66 -21.47
CA LYS A 770 13.82 -35.88 -22.29
C LYS A 770 13.99 -35.62 -23.78
N LYS A 771 13.57 -34.45 -24.28
CA LYS A 771 13.78 -34.03 -25.68
C LYS A 771 15.26 -33.86 -26.03
N PHE A 772 16.02 -33.19 -25.17
CA PHE A 772 17.43 -32.94 -25.43
C PHE A 772 18.25 -34.21 -25.23
N HIS A 773 18.08 -34.87 -24.08
CA HIS A 773 18.79 -36.09 -23.68
C HIS A 773 18.13 -37.35 -24.23
N ASN A 774 17.61 -37.28 -25.46
CA ASN A 774 16.86 -38.36 -26.07
C ASN A 774 17.64 -39.68 -26.11
N VAL A 775 18.95 -39.68 -26.35
CA VAL A 775 19.77 -40.91 -26.33
C VAL A 775 19.66 -41.69 -25.01
N ARG A 776 19.54 -40.98 -23.87
CA ARG A 776 19.37 -41.60 -22.56
C ARG A 776 17.99 -42.24 -22.37
N PHE A 777 16.96 -41.68 -22.99
CA PHE A 777 15.55 -42.05 -22.77
C PHE A 777 14.92 -42.81 -23.96
N VAL A 778 15.58 -42.92 -25.12
CA VAL A 778 15.09 -43.55 -26.35
C VAL A 778 15.27 -45.08 -26.35
N ALA A 779 15.91 -45.65 -25.33
CA ALA A 779 15.91 -47.10 -25.12
C ALA A 779 14.52 -47.68 -24.72
N GLU A 780 13.46 -46.87 -24.65
CA GLU A 780 12.13 -47.29 -24.15
C GLU A 780 10.96 -47.01 -25.11
N THR A 781 11.20 -46.73 -26.40
CA THR A 781 10.12 -46.54 -27.41
C THR A 781 9.94 -47.69 -28.39
N VAL A 782 10.43 -48.89 -28.05
CA VAL A 782 10.08 -50.13 -28.75
C VAL A 782 9.59 -51.15 -27.72
N GLU A 783 8.41 -50.88 -27.15
CA GLU A 783 7.45 -51.89 -26.67
C GLU A 783 6.06 -51.25 -26.54
#